data_AF-A0A401MTB4-F1
#
_entry.id   AF-A0A401MTB4-F1
#
_cell.length_a   1.000
_cell.length_b   1.000
_cell.length_c   1.000
_cell.angle_alpha   90.00
_cell.angle_beta   90.00
_cell.angle_gamma   90.00
#
_symmetry.space_group_name_H-M   'P 1'
#
loop_
_entity.id
_entity.type
_entity.pdbx_description
1 polymer ?
#
loop_
_entity_poly.entity_id
_entity_poly.type
_entity_poly.pdbx_seq_one_letter_code
_entity_poly.pdbx_strand_id
1 'polypeptide(L)'
;MFTGIDEVDWASLRHAYGSAEDVPGLLRGLASADRAEREVSLDGMYGTVHHQGDVYDSTLASVPFLFALAGGEDVRERGGIVELLVSIGWEGEEREDGTDSPGTAARAAVRAGAELFVRLSGDAEAAVRRAAAGAVVRFVDEPARVLGLLRQRITVERDDRVLLALAESLGLFVRRHPGHAAEALELLVAQSAPPYGPGLRLAALGQLAGCAPDRLPPDLAAVAVRLLRERSALRPVGQPEAEGPGEDTLVGRLRRLRPSDEEGSQLLRTLHTALDDRVSDRIALLDGQLTSPDPTDRCNGVWMSAGLLREWRADCTGLVALLGAQSGAPEDRLRDAAVSVLVDLFHLAAPAADGLAALVTSRPDLWVRSWERGVPTLGGPLKALARSGDPRAVPVLAEVLAGPVVPADLGQVIGHLGGDAAPLAPAVRRRLGEIPLDSPETSARAVPLVTALTALGDREAVPEVMRLVHGIPVGLRPDDAHVGPVLRALGAFGPAAREAIPVLRGLLDSACASAAARALWEVEGDASVVLPVLLRELAAEEAHRRRSAAEVLSRLGPAAAPAPSGLRRMTEADWVWERVTAACALWRIDGYGEYGRDVAHHGYDGDTEPVLPVLRAAWTEHPHTRGAVAECLVEAGPSAAAPLRDLLETELSAPRRHLALLRGYRGHDILKDERLLRACRKLLRGE
;
A
#
# COMPACT_ATOMS: atom_id res chain seq x y z
N MET A 1 -30.45 33.33 -10.28
CA MET A 1 -29.56 32.20 -9.95
C MET A 1 -29.97 31.47 -8.66
N PHE A 2 -30.35 32.16 -7.57
CA PHE A 2 -30.72 31.55 -6.29
C PHE A 2 -32.24 31.56 -5.99
N THR A 3 -33.08 31.58 -7.02
CA THR A 3 -34.54 31.57 -6.84
C THR A 3 -34.95 30.26 -6.14
N GLY A 4 -35.69 30.37 -5.04
CA GLY A 4 -36.11 29.20 -4.24
C GLY A 4 -35.07 28.66 -3.26
N ILE A 5 -33.88 29.29 -3.13
CA ILE A 5 -32.84 28.78 -2.21
C ILE A 5 -33.29 28.81 -0.75
N ASP A 6 -34.05 29.83 -0.35
CA ASP A 6 -34.54 29.99 1.03
C ASP A 6 -35.86 29.21 1.28
N GLU A 7 -36.41 28.56 0.25
CA GLU A 7 -37.60 27.69 0.34
C GLU A 7 -37.23 26.24 0.70
N VAL A 8 -35.96 25.86 0.51
CA VAL A 8 -35.44 24.56 0.91
C VAL A 8 -35.17 24.59 2.43
N ASP A 9 -35.71 23.61 3.16
CA ASP A 9 -35.46 23.46 4.59
C ASP A 9 -34.07 22.83 4.85
N TRP A 10 -33.01 23.63 4.65
CA TRP A 10 -31.62 23.21 4.80
C TRP A 10 -31.28 22.66 6.19
N ALA A 11 -31.99 23.11 7.22
CA ALA A 11 -31.82 22.62 8.60
C ALA A 11 -32.26 21.16 8.76
N SER A 12 -33.20 20.71 7.94
CA SER A 12 -33.65 19.31 7.92
C SER A 12 -32.73 18.39 7.13
N LEU A 13 -31.92 18.94 6.20
CA LEU A 13 -31.00 18.19 5.35
C LEU A 13 -29.66 17.96 6.04
N ARG A 14 -28.87 16.99 5.54
CA ARG A 14 -27.56 16.66 6.08
C ARG A 14 -26.45 16.66 5.04
N HIS A 15 -25.25 16.88 5.51
CA HIS A 15 -23.99 16.68 4.79
C HIS A 15 -23.03 15.86 5.67
N ALA A 16 -21.76 15.70 5.28
CA ALA A 16 -20.79 14.84 5.97
C ALA A 16 -20.63 15.07 7.49
N TYR A 17 -20.83 16.31 7.96
CA TYR A 17 -20.59 16.70 9.37
C TYR A 17 -21.86 17.08 10.15
N GLY A 18 -23.06 16.80 9.62
CA GLY A 18 -24.31 17.14 10.31
C GLY A 18 -25.28 17.95 9.44
N SER A 19 -25.93 18.95 10.05
CA SER A 19 -26.93 19.83 9.41
C SER A 19 -26.35 20.61 8.23
N ALA A 20 -27.18 20.92 7.23
CA ALA A 20 -26.78 21.63 6.01
C ALA A 20 -27.17 23.13 6.00
N GLU A 21 -27.43 23.74 7.16
CA GLU A 21 -27.77 25.17 7.30
C GLU A 21 -26.74 26.13 6.70
N ASP A 22 -25.49 25.70 6.58
CA ASP A 22 -24.37 26.45 6.02
C ASP A 22 -24.28 26.38 4.48
N VAL A 23 -24.94 25.40 3.85
CA VAL A 23 -24.89 25.17 2.38
C VAL A 23 -25.37 26.36 1.56
N PRO A 24 -26.42 27.12 1.93
CA PRO A 24 -26.77 28.36 1.22
C PRO A 24 -25.66 29.40 1.22
N GLY A 25 -24.85 29.45 2.28
CA GLY A 25 -23.67 30.30 2.37
C GLY A 25 -22.61 29.89 1.34
N LEU A 26 -22.31 28.59 1.26
CA LEU A 26 -21.38 28.04 0.27
C LEU A 26 -21.85 28.31 -1.16
N LEU A 27 -23.13 28.05 -1.47
CA LEU A 27 -23.68 28.28 -2.81
C LEU A 27 -23.63 29.75 -3.23
N ARG A 28 -23.90 30.69 -2.31
CA ARG A 28 -23.76 32.14 -2.58
C ARG A 28 -22.30 32.54 -2.74
N GLY A 29 -21.40 31.99 -1.92
CA GLY A 29 -19.97 32.25 -1.99
C GLY A 29 -19.33 31.82 -3.32
N LEU A 30 -19.85 30.77 -3.97
CA LEU A 30 -19.45 30.40 -5.34
C LEU A 30 -19.71 31.50 -6.39
N ALA A 31 -20.67 32.40 -6.13
CA ALA A 31 -20.98 33.54 -6.98
C ALA A 31 -20.28 34.85 -6.55
N SER A 32 -19.44 34.80 -5.51
CA SER A 32 -18.82 36.00 -4.95
C SER A 32 -17.91 36.69 -5.97
N ALA A 33 -17.83 38.02 -5.86
CA ALA A 33 -16.83 38.80 -6.59
C ALA A 33 -15.41 38.51 -6.08
N ASP A 34 -15.25 38.11 -4.80
CA ASP A 34 -13.97 37.75 -4.21
C ASP A 34 -13.55 36.32 -4.62
N ARG A 35 -12.32 36.21 -5.14
CA ARG A 35 -11.71 34.93 -5.53
C ARG A 35 -11.50 34.01 -4.34
N ALA A 36 -11.01 34.54 -3.22
CA ALA A 36 -10.72 33.71 -2.04
C ALA A 36 -11.99 33.09 -1.47
N GLU A 37 -13.10 33.85 -1.46
CA GLU A 37 -14.41 33.36 -1.04
C GLU A 37 -14.94 32.26 -1.97
N ARG A 38 -14.77 32.39 -3.29
CA ARG A 38 -15.14 31.33 -4.25
C ARG A 38 -14.34 30.05 -4.02
N GLU A 39 -13.02 30.16 -3.84
CA GLU A 39 -12.13 29.02 -3.58
C GLU A 39 -12.52 28.31 -2.28
N VAL A 40 -12.68 29.05 -1.18
CA VAL A 40 -13.12 28.49 0.13
C VAL A 40 -14.50 27.84 0.01
N SER A 41 -15.42 28.44 -0.75
CA SER A 41 -16.76 27.88 -0.94
C SER A 41 -16.73 26.59 -1.74
N LEU A 42 -15.92 26.52 -2.81
CA LEU A 42 -15.76 25.30 -3.60
C LEU A 42 -15.10 24.18 -2.80
N ASP A 43 -14.06 24.50 -2.02
CA ASP A 43 -13.43 23.57 -1.08
C ASP A 43 -14.43 23.11 0.00
N GLY A 44 -15.26 24.02 0.49
CA GLY A 44 -16.36 23.71 1.41
C GLY A 44 -17.36 22.73 0.80
N MET A 45 -17.75 22.93 -0.47
CA MET A 45 -18.64 22.00 -1.18
C MET A 45 -18.03 20.60 -1.30
N TYR A 46 -16.76 20.46 -1.67
CA TYR A 46 -16.08 19.15 -1.72
C TYR A 46 -15.82 18.57 -0.33
N GLY A 47 -15.53 19.41 0.66
CA GLY A 47 -15.19 19.00 2.02
C GLY A 47 -16.39 18.55 2.84
N THR A 48 -17.59 19.07 2.54
CA THR A 48 -18.79 18.85 3.36
C THR A 48 -19.95 18.25 2.56
N VAL A 49 -20.36 18.93 1.48
CA VAL A 49 -21.54 18.60 0.66
C VAL A 49 -21.28 17.43 -0.30
N HIS A 50 -20.05 17.20 -0.73
CA HIS A 50 -19.68 16.06 -1.60
C HIS A 50 -18.40 15.36 -1.07
N HIS A 51 -18.36 15.16 0.24
CA HIS A 51 -17.19 14.63 0.93
C HIS A 51 -16.80 13.23 0.43
N GLN A 52 -15.57 13.10 -0.06
CA GLN A 52 -15.00 11.85 -0.59
C GLN A 52 -15.86 11.17 -1.68
N GLY A 53 -16.64 11.96 -2.42
CA GLY A 53 -17.53 11.45 -3.46
C GLY A 53 -18.89 10.96 -2.95
N ASP A 54 -19.19 11.10 -1.65
CA ASP A 54 -20.50 10.77 -1.10
C ASP A 54 -21.57 11.80 -1.54
N VAL A 55 -22.80 11.32 -1.69
CA VAL A 55 -23.96 12.14 -2.04
C VAL A 55 -24.97 12.08 -0.90
N TYR A 56 -25.29 13.25 -0.38
CA TYR A 56 -26.27 13.49 0.67
C TYR A 56 -27.54 14.13 0.09
N ASP A 57 -28.59 14.24 0.91
CA ASP A 57 -29.81 14.97 0.56
C ASP A 57 -29.53 16.47 0.31
N SER A 58 -28.60 17.09 1.04
CA SER A 58 -28.10 18.45 0.75
C SER A 58 -27.35 18.56 -0.58
N THR A 59 -26.60 17.52 -0.98
CA THR A 59 -25.94 17.46 -2.30
C THR A 59 -26.97 17.50 -3.41
N LEU A 60 -28.00 16.64 -3.30
CA LEU A 60 -29.10 16.60 -4.25
C LEU A 60 -29.82 17.95 -4.33
N ALA A 61 -30.16 18.54 -3.19
CA ALA A 61 -30.82 19.85 -3.12
C ALA A 61 -29.98 20.98 -3.72
N SER A 62 -28.65 20.85 -3.73
CA SER A 62 -27.72 21.83 -4.30
C SER A 62 -27.67 21.81 -5.84
N VAL A 63 -28.01 20.68 -6.47
CA VAL A 63 -27.83 20.47 -7.93
C VAL A 63 -28.49 21.56 -8.79
N PRO A 64 -29.76 21.97 -8.58
CA PRO A 64 -30.38 23.00 -9.40
C PRO A 64 -29.66 24.36 -9.33
N PHE A 65 -29.16 24.72 -8.15
CA PHE A 65 -28.42 25.98 -7.94
C PHE A 65 -27.03 25.92 -8.58
N LEU A 66 -26.36 24.77 -8.52
CA LEU A 66 -25.08 24.54 -9.22
C LEU A 66 -25.24 24.63 -10.74
N PHE A 67 -26.34 24.11 -11.32
CA PHE A 67 -26.64 24.31 -12.74
C PHE A 67 -26.91 25.78 -13.08
N ALA A 68 -27.65 26.50 -12.23
CA ALA A 68 -27.91 27.92 -12.42
C ALA A 68 -26.62 28.77 -12.35
N LEU A 69 -25.71 28.41 -11.45
CA LEU A 69 -24.37 29.00 -11.32
C LEU A 69 -23.52 28.72 -12.57
N ALA A 70 -23.42 27.45 -12.99
CA ALA A 70 -22.62 27.05 -14.14
C ALA A 70 -23.12 27.67 -15.47
N GLY A 71 -24.43 27.96 -15.57
CA GLY A 71 -25.03 28.60 -16.73
C GLY A 71 -25.02 30.14 -16.72
N GLY A 72 -24.63 30.78 -15.62
CA GLY A 72 -24.64 32.25 -15.50
C GLY A 72 -23.37 32.89 -16.05
N GLU A 73 -23.47 33.69 -17.12
CA GLU A 73 -22.30 34.32 -17.78
C GLU A 73 -21.53 35.29 -16.87
N ASP A 74 -22.17 35.85 -15.85
CA ASP A 74 -21.54 36.77 -14.88
C ASP A 74 -20.72 36.03 -13.80
N VAL A 75 -20.87 34.70 -13.68
CA VAL A 75 -20.17 33.89 -12.68
C VAL A 75 -18.76 33.59 -13.18
N ARG A 76 -17.76 33.85 -12.33
CA ARG A 76 -16.34 33.56 -12.63
C ARG A 76 -15.98 32.14 -12.21
N GLU A 77 -14.97 31.56 -12.86
CA GLU A 77 -14.39 30.26 -12.48
C GLU A 77 -15.40 29.10 -12.53
N ARG A 78 -16.36 29.18 -13.45
CA ARG A 78 -17.44 28.20 -13.66
C ARG A 78 -16.92 26.78 -13.91
N GLY A 79 -15.69 26.63 -14.39
CA GLY A 79 -15.05 25.31 -14.61
C GLY A 79 -15.10 24.41 -13.37
N GLY A 80 -14.76 24.93 -12.18
CA GLY A 80 -14.78 24.16 -10.94
C GLY A 80 -16.19 23.72 -10.51
N ILE A 81 -17.20 24.54 -10.82
CA ILE A 81 -18.62 24.22 -10.58
C ILE A 81 -19.10 23.11 -11.52
N VAL A 82 -18.68 23.16 -12.79
CA VAL A 82 -18.95 22.09 -13.77
C VAL A 82 -18.28 20.78 -13.34
N GLU A 83 -17.03 20.83 -12.88
CA GLU A 83 -16.33 19.64 -12.35
C GLU A 83 -17.06 19.04 -11.13
N LEU A 84 -17.56 19.89 -10.21
CA LEU A 84 -18.36 19.44 -9.08
C LEU A 84 -19.67 18.76 -9.53
N LEU A 85 -20.40 19.35 -10.50
CA LEU A 85 -21.59 18.73 -11.08
C LEU A 85 -21.28 17.37 -11.72
N VAL A 86 -20.16 17.28 -12.45
CA VAL A 86 -19.71 16.02 -13.06
C VAL A 86 -19.39 14.97 -11.99
N SER A 87 -18.74 15.36 -10.89
CA SER A 87 -18.43 14.48 -9.75
C SER A 87 -19.70 13.97 -9.06
N ILE A 88 -20.68 14.85 -8.82
CA ILE A 88 -21.98 14.46 -8.23
C ILE A 88 -22.74 13.49 -9.13
N GLY A 89 -22.69 13.68 -10.45
CA GLY A 89 -23.34 12.80 -11.42
C GLY A 89 -22.60 11.50 -11.70
N TRP A 90 -21.40 11.29 -11.15
CA TRP A 90 -20.57 10.13 -11.47
C TRP A 90 -21.13 8.83 -10.85
N GLU A 91 -21.16 7.76 -11.65
CA GLU A 91 -21.38 6.38 -11.20
C GLU A 91 -20.01 5.75 -10.98
N GLY A 92 -19.54 5.68 -9.73
CA GLY A 92 -18.35 4.88 -9.41
C GLY A 92 -18.60 3.39 -9.61
N GLU A 93 -17.53 2.59 -9.80
CA GLU A 93 -17.60 1.14 -10.04
C GLU A 93 -18.03 0.30 -8.83
N GLU A 94 -18.19 0.88 -7.62
CA GLU A 94 -18.38 0.11 -6.37
C GLU A 94 -19.48 0.69 -5.45
N ARG A 95 -20.61 1.16 -5.99
CA ARG A 95 -21.74 1.51 -5.13
C ARG A 95 -23.02 0.80 -5.58
N GLU A 96 -23.32 -0.32 -4.93
CA GLU A 96 -24.69 -0.81 -4.78
C GLU A 96 -25.47 0.18 -3.91
N ASP A 97 -25.67 1.40 -4.43
CA ASP A 97 -26.65 2.31 -3.87
C ASP A 97 -28.03 1.67 -4.12
N GLY A 98 -28.84 1.48 -3.07
CA GLY A 98 -30.23 1.06 -3.23
C GLY A 98 -30.97 1.96 -4.21
N THR A 99 -32.00 1.43 -4.89
CA THR A 99 -32.72 2.08 -6.01
C THR A 99 -33.33 3.45 -5.68
N ASP A 100 -33.43 3.83 -4.39
CA ASP A 100 -33.97 5.09 -3.89
C ASP A 100 -32.95 5.93 -3.07
N SER A 101 -31.64 5.83 -3.34
CA SER A 101 -30.65 6.64 -2.64
C SER A 101 -30.60 8.10 -3.15
N PRO A 102 -30.21 9.08 -2.32
CA PRO A 102 -29.90 10.44 -2.78
C PRO A 102 -28.89 10.48 -3.94
N GLY A 103 -27.97 9.51 -4.00
CA GLY A 103 -27.03 9.31 -5.10
C GLY A 103 -27.73 9.05 -6.43
N THR A 104 -28.70 8.13 -6.48
CA THR A 104 -29.45 7.82 -7.71
C THR A 104 -30.25 9.04 -8.21
N ALA A 105 -30.91 9.75 -7.30
CA ALA A 105 -31.66 10.96 -7.61
C ALA A 105 -30.75 12.10 -8.09
N ALA A 106 -29.59 12.29 -7.47
CA ALA A 106 -28.63 13.33 -7.88
C ALA A 106 -28.06 13.04 -9.27
N ARG A 107 -27.73 11.77 -9.57
CA ARG A 107 -27.31 11.33 -10.90
C ARG A 107 -28.39 11.58 -11.95
N ALA A 108 -29.64 11.24 -11.65
CA ALA A 108 -30.77 11.52 -12.53
C ALA A 108 -30.97 13.04 -12.75
N ALA A 109 -30.84 13.85 -11.70
CA ALA A 109 -30.93 15.31 -11.78
C ALA A 109 -29.80 15.92 -12.63
N VAL A 110 -28.55 15.45 -12.46
CA VAL A 110 -27.41 15.89 -13.29
C VAL A 110 -27.61 15.48 -14.74
N ARG A 111 -28.09 14.26 -15.00
CA ARG A 111 -28.40 13.80 -16.35
C ARG A 111 -29.54 14.60 -16.99
N ALA A 112 -30.58 14.97 -16.24
CA ALA A 112 -31.66 15.83 -16.74
C ALA A 112 -31.17 17.22 -17.15
N GLY A 113 -30.09 17.72 -16.54
CA GLY A 113 -29.44 18.99 -16.88
C GLY A 113 -28.41 18.92 -18.02
N ALA A 114 -28.24 17.77 -18.69
CA ALA A 114 -27.14 17.52 -19.62
C ALA A 114 -27.04 18.51 -20.80
N GLU A 115 -28.16 19.11 -21.23
CA GLU A 115 -28.19 20.14 -22.28
C GLU A 115 -27.35 21.38 -21.92
N LEU A 116 -27.17 21.69 -20.63
CA LEU A 116 -26.25 22.75 -20.24
C LEU A 116 -24.82 22.40 -20.66
N PHE A 117 -24.35 21.17 -20.43
CA PHE A 117 -23.00 20.77 -20.80
C PHE A 117 -22.77 20.83 -22.32
N VAL A 118 -23.81 20.52 -23.12
CA VAL A 118 -23.75 20.70 -24.57
C VAL A 118 -23.50 22.16 -24.93
N ARG A 119 -24.21 23.12 -24.31
CA ARG A 119 -23.95 24.54 -24.54
C ARG A 119 -22.55 24.96 -24.08
N LEU A 120 -22.15 24.52 -22.88
CA LEU A 120 -20.86 24.87 -22.27
C LEU A 120 -19.66 24.27 -23.02
N SER A 121 -19.85 23.25 -23.86
CA SER A 121 -18.78 22.72 -24.73
C SER A 121 -18.21 23.75 -25.71
N GLY A 122 -18.97 24.81 -26.01
CA GLY A 122 -18.56 25.93 -26.86
C GLY A 122 -18.29 27.23 -26.10
N ASP A 123 -18.19 27.20 -24.76
CA ASP A 123 -18.04 28.40 -23.93
C ASP A 123 -16.77 29.21 -24.25
N ALA A 124 -16.77 30.52 -23.98
CA ALA A 124 -15.61 31.38 -24.18
C ALA A 124 -14.43 31.00 -23.25
N GLU A 125 -14.73 30.54 -22.04
CA GLU A 125 -13.72 30.14 -21.05
C GLU A 125 -13.21 28.72 -21.30
N ALA A 126 -11.89 28.57 -21.48
CA ALA A 126 -11.26 27.27 -21.71
C ALA A 126 -11.47 26.29 -20.55
N ALA A 127 -11.45 26.76 -19.30
CA ALA A 127 -11.70 25.93 -18.12
C ALA A 127 -13.10 25.31 -18.13
N VAL A 128 -14.11 26.06 -18.60
CA VAL A 128 -15.49 25.58 -18.75
C VAL A 128 -15.59 24.54 -19.86
N ARG A 129 -14.99 24.81 -21.03
CA ARG A 129 -14.95 23.84 -22.14
C ARG A 129 -14.27 22.53 -21.74
N ARG A 130 -13.16 22.63 -21.00
CA ARG A 130 -12.42 21.48 -20.47
C ARG A 130 -13.32 20.61 -19.59
N ALA A 131 -14.01 21.20 -18.61
CA ALA A 131 -14.89 20.48 -17.71
C ALA A 131 -16.11 19.88 -18.43
N ALA A 132 -16.67 20.61 -19.41
CA ALA A 132 -17.82 20.18 -20.19
C ALA A 132 -17.52 19.00 -21.14
N ALA A 133 -16.28 18.85 -21.63
CA ALA A 133 -15.89 17.80 -22.58
C ALA A 133 -16.18 16.39 -22.04
N GLY A 134 -15.81 16.13 -20.78
CA GLY A 134 -16.09 14.86 -20.13
C GLY A 134 -17.57 14.70 -19.73
N ALA A 135 -18.25 15.81 -19.48
CA ALA A 135 -19.65 15.83 -19.06
C ALA A 135 -20.59 15.40 -20.20
N VAL A 136 -20.37 15.90 -21.41
CA VAL A 136 -21.20 15.53 -22.57
C VAL A 136 -21.16 14.03 -22.86
N VAL A 137 -20.01 13.37 -22.66
CA VAL A 137 -19.89 11.91 -22.85
C VAL A 137 -20.62 11.11 -21.77
N ARG A 138 -20.65 11.63 -20.53
CA ARG A 138 -21.26 10.92 -19.40
C ARG A 138 -22.78 11.03 -19.39
N PHE A 139 -23.30 12.21 -19.73
CA PHE A 139 -24.68 12.58 -19.43
C PHE A 139 -25.59 12.77 -20.65
N VAL A 140 -25.06 12.84 -21.87
CA VAL A 140 -25.88 12.92 -23.08
C VAL A 140 -26.04 11.53 -23.69
N ASP A 141 -27.28 11.09 -23.86
CA ASP A 141 -27.63 9.71 -24.26
C ASP A 141 -27.63 9.46 -25.78
N GLU A 142 -27.16 10.42 -26.58
CA GLU A 142 -27.13 10.37 -28.05
C GLU A 142 -25.68 10.26 -28.57
N PRO A 143 -25.13 9.04 -28.77
CA PRO A 143 -23.70 8.86 -29.06
C PRO A 143 -23.23 9.58 -30.34
N ALA A 144 -24.05 9.58 -31.39
CA ALA A 144 -23.74 10.28 -32.64
C ALA A 144 -23.66 11.81 -32.44
N ARG A 145 -24.53 12.37 -31.60
CA ARG A 145 -24.54 13.80 -31.26
C ARG A 145 -23.31 14.15 -30.42
N VAL A 146 -23.00 13.34 -29.40
CA VAL A 146 -21.80 13.50 -28.56
C VAL A 146 -20.52 13.50 -29.41
N LEU A 147 -20.36 12.50 -30.28
CA LEU A 147 -19.18 12.41 -31.13
C LEU A 147 -19.08 13.60 -32.10
N GLY A 148 -20.22 14.05 -32.65
CA GLY A 148 -20.30 15.26 -33.47
C GLY A 148 -19.80 16.51 -32.74
N LEU A 149 -20.20 16.69 -31.47
CA LEU A 149 -19.75 17.80 -30.63
C LEU A 149 -18.24 17.75 -30.37
N LEU A 150 -17.71 16.58 -29.99
CA LEU A 150 -16.28 16.38 -29.77
C LEU A 150 -15.48 16.68 -31.04
N ARG A 151 -15.89 16.13 -32.19
CA ARG A 151 -15.23 16.36 -33.50
C ARG A 151 -15.22 17.83 -33.88
N GLN A 152 -16.36 18.51 -33.74
CA GLN A 152 -16.46 19.95 -34.04
C GLN A 152 -15.50 20.74 -33.16
N ARG A 153 -15.38 20.38 -31.87
CA ARG A 153 -14.48 21.08 -30.95
C ARG A 153 -13.01 20.82 -31.24
N ILE A 154 -12.61 19.58 -31.49
CA ILE A 154 -11.24 19.21 -31.86
C ILE A 154 -10.77 20.01 -33.08
N THR A 155 -11.66 20.30 -34.04
CA THR A 155 -11.30 21.00 -35.28
C THR A 155 -10.90 22.46 -35.06
N VAL A 156 -11.43 23.13 -34.04
CA VAL A 156 -11.25 24.58 -33.83
C VAL A 156 -10.51 24.93 -32.56
N GLU A 157 -10.41 24.01 -31.59
CA GLU A 157 -9.79 24.25 -30.30
C GLU A 157 -8.29 24.51 -30.42
N ARG A 158 -7.80 25.47 -29.62
CA ARG A 158 -6.39 25.89 -29.59
C ARG A 158 -5.79 25.83 -28.19
N ASP A 159 -6.61 25.68 -27.17
CA ASP A 159 -6.15 25.48 -25.79
C ASP A 159 -5.73 24.02 -25.58
N ASP A 160 -4.46 23.80 -25.27
CA ASP A 160 -3.89 22.46 -25.06
C ASP A 160 -4.62 21.71 -23.93
N ARG A 161 -5.01 22.37 -22.83
CA ARG A 161 -5.67 21.71 -21.70
C ARG A 161 -7.05 21.21 -22.06
N VAL A 162 -7.74 21.89 -22.99
CA VAL A 162 -9.02 21.44 -23.54
C VAL A 162 -8.80 20.28 -24.51
N LEU A 163 -7.78 20.34 -25.37
CA LEU A 163 -7.44 19.23 -26.27
C LEU A 163 -7.11 17.93 -25.50
N LEU A 164 -6.39 18.03 -24.39
CA LEU A 164 -6.13 16.89 -23.50
C LEU A 164 -7.43 16.28 -22.95
N ALA A 165 -8.35 17.12 -22.48
CA ALA A 165 -9.65 16.67 -21.99
C ALA A 165 -10.53 16.08 -23.10
N LEU A 166 -10.44 16.60 -24.33
CA LEU A 166 -11.12 16.02 -25.49
C LEU A 166 -10.56 14.64 -25.86
N ALA A 167 -9.23 14.45 -25.82
CA ALA A 167 -8.63 13.12 -26.01
C ALA A 167 -9.13 12.13 -24.94
N GLU A 168 -9.11 12.52 -23.65
CA GLU A 168 -9.68 11.71 -22.57
C GLU A 168 -11.17 11.38 -22.79
N SER A 169 -11.93 12.37 -23.26
CA SER A 169 -13.36 12.22 -23.57
C SER A 169 -13.60 11.25 -24.72
N LEU A 170 -12.75 11.25 -25.76
CA LEU A 170 -12.81 10.25 -26.84
C LEU A 170 -12.54 8.83 -26.31
N GLY A 171 -11.53 8.67 -25.44
CA GLY A 171 -11.23 7.38 -24.82
C GLY A 171 -12.40 6.87 -23.97
N LEU A 172 -13.01 7.76 -23.17
CA LEU A 172 -14.23 7.45 -22.40
C LEU A 172 -15.40 7.09 -23.33
N PHE A 173 -15.58 7.83 -24.42
CA PHE A 173 -16.63 7.59 -25.40
C PHE A 173 -16.52 6.19 -26.01
N VAL A 174 -15.32 5.77 -26.41
CA VAL A 174 -15.06 4.42 -26.94
C VAL A 174 -15.48 3.34 -25.94
N ARG A 175 -15.08 3.49 -24.66
CA ARG A 175 -15.42 2.51 -23.61
C ARG A 175 -16.93 2.45 -23.34
N ARG A 176 -17.63 3.59 -23.38
CA ARG A 176 -19.07 3.68 -23.07
C ARG A 176 -19.95 3.29 -24.26
N HIS A 177 -19.49 3.53 -25.48
CA HIS A 177 -20.26 3.33 -26.71
C HIS A 177 -19.47 2.51 -27.76
N PRO A 178 -19.15 1.23 -27.49
CA PRO A 178 -18.32 0.41 -28.39
C PRO A 178 -18.92 0.28 -29.80
N GLY A 179 -20.25 0.29 -29.94
CA GLY A 179 -20.92 0.27 -31.25
C GLY A 179 -20.73 1.52 -32.11
N HIS A 180 -20.23 2.63 -31.54
CA HIS A 180 -19.96 3.89 -32.24
C HIS A 180 -18.47 4.27 -32.19
N ALA A 181 -17.60 3.34 -31.77
CA ALA A 181 -16.20 3.65 -31.45
C ALA A 181 -15.31 3.99 -32.66
N ALA A 182 -15.64 3.50 -33.86
CA ALA A 182 -14.73 3.54 -35.02
C ALA A 182 -14.20 4.95 -35.33
N GLU A 183 -15.09 5.94 -35.46
CA GLU A 183 -14.67 7.32 -35.76
C GLU A 183 -13.92 7.97 -34.58
N ALA A 184 -14.31 7.68 -33.33
CA ALA A 184 -13.60 8.18 -32.15
C ALA A 184 -12.16 7.63 -32.06
N LEU A 185 -11.96 6.37 -32.44
CA LEU A 185 -10.64 5.75 -32.53
C LEU A 185 -9.78 6.38 -33.63
N GLU A 186 -10.35 6.68 -34.80
CA GLU A 186 -9.62 7.38 -35.87
C GLU A 186 -9.20 8.79 -35.44
N LEU A 187 -10.04 9.51 -34.69
CA LEU A 187 -9.69 10.80 -34.10
C LEU A 187 -8.53 10.68 -33.10
N LEU A 188 -8.55 9.67 -32.23
CA LEU A 188 -7.44 9.41 -31.29
C LEU A 188 -6.14 9.04 -32.02
N VAL A 189 -6.22 8.18 -33.04
CA VAL A 189 -5.06 7.82 -33.87
C VAL A 189 -4.49 9.07 -34.55
N ALA A 190 -5.33 9.92 -35.13
CA ALA A 190 -4.90 11.19 -35.71
C ALA A 190 -4.23 12.12 -34.67
N GLN A 191 -4.78 12.19 -33.44
CA GLN A 191 -4.21 12.97 -32.34
C GLN A 191 -2.88 12.43 -31.81
N SER A 192 -2.59 11.14 -32.01
CA SER A 192 -1.32 10.52 -31.61
C SER A 192 -0.13 10.87 -32.54
N ALA A 193 -0.40 11.47 -33.69
CA ALA A 193 0.57 11.80 -34.74
C ALA A 193 0.76 13.33 -34.92
N PRO A 194 1.82 13.78 -35.63
CA PRO A 194 1.93 15.17 -36.06
C PRO A 194 0.70 15.63 -36.88
N PRO A 195 0.30 16.90 -36.83
CA PRO A 195 1.05 18.07 -36.31
C PRO A 195 0.82 18.38 -34.83
N TYR A 196 0.12 17.53 -34.07
CA TYR A 196 -0.20 17.81 -32.68
C TYR A 196 1.04 17.84 -31.77
N GLY A 197 0.98 18.64 -30.70
CA GLY A 197 2.06 18.77 -29.73
C GLY A 197 2.28 17.50 -28.91
N PRO A 198 3.45 17.37 -28.24
CA PRO A 198 3.83 16.14 -27.55
C PRO A 198 2.89 15.74 -26.41
N GLY A 199 2.33 16.71 -25.68
CA GLY A 199 1.35 16.45 -24.61
C GLY A 199 0.07 15.78 -25.11
N LEU A 200 -0.53 16.31 -26.18
CA LEU A 200 -1.74 15.72 -26.78
C LEU A 200 -1.47 14.35 -27.39
N ARG A 201 -0.31 14.17 -28.03
CA ARG A 201 0.09 12.87 -28.57
C ARG A 201 0.25 11.83 -27.47
N LEU A 202 0.84 12.19 -26.33
CA LEU A 202 0.91 11.32 -25.14
C LEU A 202 -0.48 10.99 -24.58
N ALA A 203 -1.38 11.98 -24.49
CA ALA A 203 -2.74 11.75 -24.03
C ALA A 203 -3.49 10.77 -24.94
N ALA A 204 -3.40 10.96 -26.25
CA ALA A 204 -4.01 10.08 -27.23
C ALA A 204 -3.46 8.64 -27.14
N LEU A 205 -2.14 8.48 -27.00
CA LEU A 205 -1.52 7.17 -26.77
C LEU A 205 -2.00 6.51 -25.48
N GLY A 206 -2.13 7.28 -24.39
CA GLY A 206 -2.68 6.80 -23.12
C GLY A 206 -4.12 6.30 -23.26
N GLN A 207 -4.96 7.00 -24.03
CA GLN A 207 -6.33 6.56 -24.27
C GLN A 207 -6.39 5.34 -25.20
N LEU A 208 -5.62 5.33 -26.29
CA LEU A 208 -5.52 4.18 -27.20
C LEU A 208 -5.05 2.92 -26.47
N ALA A 209 -4.10 3.03 -25.54
CA ALA A 209 -3.66 1.89 -24.74
C ALA A 209 -4.82 1.23 -23.98
N GLY A 210 -5.77 2.03 -23.49
CA GLY A 210 -6.91 1.54 -22.70
C GLY A 210 -8.13 1.13 -23.51
N CYS A 211 -8.21 1.45 -24.81
CA CYS A 211 -9.41 1.17 -25.61
C CYS A 211 -9.16 0.47 -26.96
N ALA A 212 -7.96 0.56 -27.53
CA ALA A 212 -7.56 -0.07 -28.78
C ALA A 212 -6.04 -0.33 -28.80
N PRO A 213 -5.53 -1.24 -27.94
CA PRO A 213 -4.10 -1.47 -27.78
C PRO A 213 -3.40 -1.99 -29.06
N ASP A 214 -4.15 -2.58 -29.99
CA ASP A 214 -3.71 -3.01 -31.31
C ASP A 214 -3.36 -1.85 -32.25
N ARG A 215 -3.85 -0.64 -31.95
CA ARG A 215 -3.58 0.59 -32.73
C ARG A 215 -2.38 1.38 -32.22
N LEU A 216 -1.71 0.88 -31.17
CA LEU A 216 -0.50 1.51 -30.63
C LEU A 216 0.70 1.29 -31.55
N PRO A 217 1.67 2.22 -31.57
CA PRO A 217 2.93 2.01 -32.27
C PRO A 217 3.69 0.82 -31.65
N PRO A 218 4.41 0.01 -32.47
CA PRO A 218 5.16 -1.15 -31.97
C PRO A 218 6.30 -0.75 -31.02
N ASP A 219 6.83 0.45 -31.15
CA ASP A 219 7.90 1.04 -30.32
C ASP A 219 7.36 2.05 -29.30
N LEU A 220 6.15 1.81 -28.76
CA LEU A 220 5.43 2.71 -27.85
C LEU A 220 6.30 3.33 -26.75
N ALA A 221 7.12 2.52 -26.07
CA ALA A 221 7.96 3.02 -24.99
C ALA A 221 8.94 4.10 -25.48
N ALA A 222 9.61 3.86 -26.61
CA ALA A 222 10.54 4.81 -27.20
C ALA A 222 9.83 6.08 -27.69
N VAL A 223 8.66 5.93 -28.32
CA VAL A 223 7.83 7.06 -28.77
C VAL A 223 7.40 7.93 -27.60
N ALA A 224 6.83 7.33 -26.55
CA ALA A 224 6.34 8.07 -25.39
C ALA A 224 7.47 8.76 -24.63
N VAL A 225 8.63 8.11 -24.45
CA VAL A 225 9.81 8.73 -23.81
C VAL A 225 10.32 9.90 -24.64
N ARG A 226 10.35 9.80 -25.97
CA ARG A 226 10.71 10.93 -26.84
C ARG A 226 9.73 12.09 -26.69
N LEU A 227 8.42 11.82 -26.71
CA LEU A 227 7.39 12.86 -26.55
C LEU A 227 7.47 13.51 -25.17
N LEU A 228 7.73 12.74 -24.12
CA LEU A 228 7.94 13.28 -22.78
C LEU A 228 9.10 14.27 -22.79
N ARG A 229 10.25 13.89 -23.35
CA ARG A 229 11.45 14.76 -23.42
C ARG A 229 11.19 16.01 -24.24
N GLU A 230 10.52 15.89 -25.39
CA GLU A 230 10.11 17.04 -26.21
C GLU A 230 9.20 17.98 -25.42
N ARG A 231 8.24 17.45 -24.67
CA ARG A 231 7.34 18.23 -23.83
C ARG A 231 8.09 18.93 -22.70
N SER A 232 8.93 18.21 -21.96
CA SER A 232 9.70 18.76 -20.84
C SER A 232 10.64 19.87 -21.29
N ALA A 233 11.22 19.76 -22.51
CA ALA A 233 12.03 20.82 -23.10
C ALA A 233 11.23 22.11 -23.44
N LEU A 234 9.92 22.00 -23.64
CA LEU A 234 9.02 23.14 -23.88
C LEU A 234 8.48 23.76 -22.58
N ARG A 235 8.75 23.15 -21.41
CA ARG A 235 8.29 23.67 -20.12
C ARG A 235 9.01 25.00 -19.82
N PRO A 236 8.29 26.06 -19.41
CA PRO A 236 8.93 27.30 -18.99
C PRO A 236 9.86 27.05 -17.81
N VAL A 237 11.13 27.41 -17.95
CA VAL A 237 12.11 27.30 -16.86
C VAL A 237 11.77 28.38 -15.81
N GLY A 238 11.31 27.95 -14.63
CA GLY A 238 11.35 28.79 -13.41
C GLY A 238 10.09 29.57 -13.04
N GLN A 239 8.90 28.96 -13.01
CA GLN A 239 7.89 29.41 -12.04
C GLN A 239 7.92 28.48 -10.83
N PRO A 240 8.42 28.94 -9.67
CA PRO A 240 7.96 28.37 -8.40
C PRO A 240 6.45 28.60 -8.39
N GLU A 241 5.66 27.54 -8.34
CA GLU A 241 4.24 27.68 -8.01
C GLU A 241 4.17 28.50 -6.72
N ALA A 242 3.34 29.56 -6.74
CA ALA A 242 3.26 30.56 -5.69
C ALA A 242 3.33 29.90 -4.31
N GLU A 243 4.32 30.32 -3.52
CA GLU A 243 4.40 30.06 -2.08
C GLU A 243 3.14 30.66 -1.44
N GLY A 244 2.04 29.88 -1.45
CA GLY A 244 0.84 30.19 -0.71
C GLY A 244 1.15 30.11 0.79
N PRO A 245 0.59 31.01 1.62
CA PRO A 245 0.88 31.06 3.04
C PRO A 245 0.33 29.79 3.72
N GLY A 246 1.23 28.85 4.04
CA GLY A 246 0.87 27.57 4.65
C GLY A 246 2.05 26.63 4.83
N GLU A 247 3.22 27.16 5.18
CA GLU A 247 4.51 26.46 5.17
C GLU A 247 4.59 25.28 6.16
N ASP A 248 3.76 25.27 7.19
CA ASP A 248 3.73 24.25 8.25
C ASP A 248 2.59 23.22 8.15
N THR A 249 1.76 23.30 7.11
CA THR A 249 0.68 22.32 6.93
C THR A 249 1.20 21.01 6.33
N LEU A 250 0.52 19.89 6.63
CA LEU A 250 0.77 18.61 5.96
C LEU A 250 0.65 18.73 4.44
N VAL A 251 -0.29 19.54 3.95
CA VAL A 251 -0.50 19.83 2.52
C VAL A 251 0.69 20.61 1.95
N GLY A 252 1.21 21.61 2.66
CA GLY A 252 2.43 22.33 2.29
C GLY A 252 3.66 21.41 2.23
N ARG A 253 3.80 20.49 3.19
CA ARG A 253 4.84 19.44 3.16
C ARG A 253 4.66 18.47 1.98
N LEU A 254 3.44 18.04 1.68
CA LEU A 254 3.16 17.14 0.56
C LEU A 254 3.38 17.83 -0.80
N ARG A 255 3.05 19.13 -0.93
CA ARG A 255 3.37 19.93 -2.12
C ARG A 255 4.88 20.07 -2.34
N ARG A 256 5.68 20.20 -1.26
CA ARG A 256 7.15 20.16 -1.36
C ARG A 256 7.71 18.80 -1.82
N LEU A 257 6.96 17.72 -1.59
CA LEU A 257 7.36 16.35 -1.90
C LEU A 257 6.88 15.87 -3.29
N ARG A 258 5.84 16.50 -3.89
CA ARG A 258 5.35 16.12 -5.22
C ARG A 258 6.13 16.84 -6.34
N PRO A 259 6.32 16.18 -7.50
CA PRO A 259 6.92 16.82 -8.67
C PRO A 259 6.08 18.03 -9.13
N SER A 260 6.73 19.09 -9.61
CA SER A 260 6.06 20.32 -10.06
C SER A 260 5.33 20.17 -11.41
N ASP A 261 5.40 19.01 -12.04
CA ASP A 261 4.73 18.72 -13.31
C ASP A 261 3.64 17.64 -13.15
N GLU A 262 2.50 18.06 -12.63
CA GLU A 262 1.33 17.18 -12.46
C GLU A 262 0.74 16.75 -13.81
N GLU A 263 0.80 17.60 -14.85
CA GLU A 263 0.27 17.24 -16.17
C GLU A 263 1.08 16.10 -16.80
N GLY A 264 2.41 16.22 -16.84
CA GLY A 264 3.28 15.16 -17.37
C GLY A 264 3.14 13.86 -16.56
N SER A 265 3.01 13.99 -15.23
CA SER A 265 2.74 12.88 -14.34
C SER A 265 1.41 12.19 -14.66
N GLN A 266 0.33 12.96 -14.84
CA GLN A 266 -0.99 12.43 -15.20
C GLN A 266 -1.00 11.74 -16.56
N LEU A 267 -0.32 12.30 -17.57
CA LEU A 267 -0.22 11.70 -18.90
C LEU A 267 0.44 10.32 -18.86
N LEU A 268 1.59 10.21 -18.20
CA LEU A 268 2.28 8.91 -18.12
C LEU A 268 1.61 7.95 -17.14
N ARG A 269 1.02 8.43 -16.05
CA ARG A 269 0.21 7.58 -15.17
C ARG A 269 -0.97 6.97 -15.93
N THR A 270 -1.66 7.76 -16.75
CA THR A 270 -2.75 7.27 -17.62
C THR A 270 -2.25 6.16 -18.55
N LEU A 271 -1.11 6.38 -19.21
CA LEU A 271 -0.51 5.37 -20.08
C LEU A 271 -0.08 4.10 -19.31
N HIS A 272 0.58 4.24 -18.16
CA HIS A 272 1.00 3.12 -17.33
C HIS A 272 -0.18 2.30 -16.79
N THR A 273 -1.25 2.96 -16.35
CA THR A 273 -2.47 2.30 -15.90
C THR A 273 -3.15 1.58 -17.05
N ALA A 274 -3.26 2.21 -18.23
CA ALA A 274 -3.89 1.62 -19.39
C ALA A 274 -3.12 0.42 -19.99
N LEU A 275 -1.79 0.39 -19.83
CA LEU A 275 -0.97 -0.74 -20.26
C LEU A 275 -1.12 -2.00 -19.39
N ASP A 276 -1.61 -1.85 -18.16
CA ASP A 276 -1.93 -2.95 -17.24
C ASP A 276 -0.88 -4.09 -17.21
N ASP A 277 -1.23 -5.27 -17.72
CA ASP A 277 -0.43 -6.50 -17.73
C ASP A 277 0.74 -6.50 -18.75
N ARG A 278 0.86 -5.45 -19.58
CA ARG A 278 2.03 -5.20 -20.44
C ARG A 278 3.22 -4.68 -19.62
N VAL A 279 3.62 -5.43 -18.60
CA VAL A 279 4.63 -5.04 -17.61
C VAL A 279 5.98 -4.72 -18.27
N SER A 280 6.36 -5.46 -19.32
CA SER A 280 7.59 -5.19 -20.08
C SER A 280 7.61 -3.80 -20.71
N ASP A 281 6.49 -3.36 -21.30
CA ASP A 281 6.37 -2.02 -21.89
C ASP A 281 6.40 -0.94 -20.81
N ARG A 282 5.79 -1.20 -19.66
CA ARG A 282 5.81 -0.31 -18.50
C ARG A 282 7.23 -0.18 -17.92
N ILE A 283 7.99 -1.27 -17.84
CA ILE A 283 9.40 -1.21 -17.42
C ILE A 283 10.22 -0.39 -18.43
N ALA A 284 10.08 -0.64 -19.74
CA ALA A 284 10.80 0.11 -20.77
C ALA A 284 10.48 1.63 -20.74
N LEU A 285 9.22 1.99 -20.46
CA LEU A 285 8.81 3.38 -20.25
C LEU A 285 9.47 4.00 -19.02
N LEU A 286 9.54 3.28 -17.90
CA LEU A 286 10.18 3.77 -16.67
C LEU A 286 11.69 3.90 -16.85
N ASP A 287 12.34 2.96 -17.54
CA ASP A 287 13.78 3.04 -17.85
C ASP A 287 14.09 4.33 -18.65
N GLY A 288 13.27 4.64 -19.65
CA GLY A 288 13.42 5.87 -20.43
C GLY A 288 13.14 7.17 -19.65
N GLN A 289 12.23 7.13 -18.67
CA GLN A 289 11.93 8.23 -17.75
C GLN A 289 13.05 8.46 -16.73
N LEU A 290 13.54 7.40 -16.08
CA LEU A 290 14.61 7.47 -15.07
C LEU A 290 15.97 7.88 -15.67
N THR A 291 16.12 7.77 -16.99
CA THR A 291 17.27 8.27 -17.75
C THR A 291 17.02 9.63 -18.40
N SER A 292 15.91 10.30 -18.08
CA SER A 292 15.62 11.65 -18.58
C SER A 292 16.65 12.68 -18.08
N PRO A 293 17.04 13.67 -18.92
CA PRO A 293 17.84 14.80 -18.44
C PRO A 293 17.06 15.68 -17.44
N ASP A 294 15.73 15.69 -17.51
CA ASP A 294 14.89 16.49 -16.60
C ASP A 294 14.69 15.78 -15.24
N PRO A 295 15.09 16.39 -14.12
CA PRO A 295 14.96 15.76 -12.80
C PRO A 295 13.51 15.59 -12.33
N THR A 296 12.57 16.39 -12.85
CA THR A 296 11.13 16.25 -12.53
C THR A 296 10.57 14.99 -13.17
N ASP A 297 10.95 14.70 -14.42
CA ASP A 297 10.58 13.47 -15.11
C ASP A 297 11.17 12.23 -14.43
N ARG A 298 12.44 12.29 -14.00
CA ARG A 298 13.06 11.21 -13.21
C ARG A 298 12.31 10.99 -11.90
N CYS A 299 11.93 12.07 -11.20
CA CYS A 299 11.19 11.99 -9.94
C CYS A 299 9.79 11.38 -10.14
N ASN A 300 9.06 11.79 -11.19
CA ASN A 300 7.81 11.16 -11.60
C ASN A 300 8.00 9.66 -11.88
N GLY A 301 9.07 9.29 -12.62
CA GLY A 301 9.43 7.91 -12.90
C GLY A 301 9.71 7.08 -11.65
N VAL A 302 10.36 7.65 -10.63
CA VAL A 302 10.57 6.99 -9.32
C VAL A 302 9.23 6.64 -8.67
N TRP A 303 8.30 7.60 -8.57
CA TRP A 303 6.99 7.36 -7.94
C TRP A 303 6.13 6.36 -8.72
N MET A 304 6.18 6.40 -10.06
CA MET A 304 5.47 5.42 -10.90
C MET A 304 6.08 4.02 -10.78
N SER A 305 7.40 3.91 -10.63
CA SER A 305 8.09 2.63 -10.36
C SER A 305 7.58 1.98 -9.08
N ALA A 306 7.30 2.78 -8.04
CA ALA A 306 6.74 2.27 -6.79
C ALA A 306 5.37 1.59 -6.97
N GLY A 307 4.51 2.11 -7.86
CA GLY A 307 3.24 1.48 -8.21
C GLY A 307 3.46 0.10 -8.87
N LEU A 308 4.29 0.06 -9.91
CA LEU A 308 4.59 -1.17 -10.64
C LEU A 308 5.19 -2.25 -9.73
N LEU A 309 6.22 -1.91 -8.94
CA LEU A 309 6.93 -2.85 -8.06
C LEU A 309 6.04 -3.43 -6.94
N ARG A 310 5.06 -2.65 -6.46
CA ARG A 310 4.11 -3.08 -5.42
C ARG A 310 3.05 -4.02 -5.95
N GLU A 311 2.64 -3.87 -7.20
CA GLU A 311 1.49 -4.60 -7.73
C GLU A 311 1.88 -5.79 -8.60
N TRP A 312 2.99 -5.70 -9.33
CA TRP A 312 3.35 -6.66 -10.37
C TRP A 312 4.60 -7.45 -10.01
N ARG A 313 4.62 -8.70 -10.47
CA ARG A 313 5.78 -9.59 -10.43
C ARG A 313 6.43 -9.58 -11.81
N ALA A 314 7.65 -9.09 -11.89
CA ALA A 314 8.46 -9.07 -13.10
C ALA A 314 9.94 -9.02 -12.74
N ASP A 315 10.81 -9.25 -13.74
CA ASP A 315 12.22 -8.94 -13.59
C ASP A 315 12.41 -7.41 -13.63
N CYS A 316 12.58 -6.84 -12.44
CA CYS A 316 12.79 -5.41 -12.25
C CYS A 316 14.25 -5.10 -11.89
N THR A 317 15.19 -6.00 -12.16
CA THR A 317 16.61 -5.84 -11.76
C THR A 317 17.21 -4.55 -12.32
N GLY A 318 17.02 -4.31 -13.63
CA GLY A 318 17.49 -3.09 -14.30
C GLY A 318 16.81 -1.82 -13.76
N LEU A 319 15.49 -1.88 -13.59
CA LEU A 319 14.71 -0.77 -13.05
C LEU A 319 15.16 -0.39 -11.63
N VAL A 320 15.39 -1.37 -10.75
CA VAL A 320 15.86 -1.13 -9.39
C VAL A 320 17.29 -0.58 -9.37
N ALA A 321 18.16 -1.04 -10.27
CA ALA A 321 19.50 -0.45 -10.41
C ALA A 321 19.43 1.04 -10.82
N LEU A 322 18.53 1.39 -11.75
CA LEU A 322 18.28 2.79 -12.14
C LEU A 322 17.74 3.64 -10.98
N LEU A 323 16.84 3.10 -10.15
CA LEU A 323 16.39 3.75 -8.91
C LEU A 323 17.56 3.97 -7.94
N GLY A 324 18.44 2.97 -7.79
CA GLY A 324 19.67 3.07 -7.01
C GLY A 324 20.57 4.21 -7.47
N ALA A 325 20.76 4.36 -8.79
CA ALA A 325 21.55 5.43 -9.38
C ALA A 325 20.99 6.83 -9.05
N GLN A 326 19.67 6.99 -8.89
CA GLN A 326 19.07 8.27 -8.48
C GLN A 326 19.47 8.70 -7.07
N SER A 327 19.94 7.78 -6.22
CA SER A 327 20.42 8.10 -4.86
C SER A 327 21.67 9.00 -4.89
N GLY A 328 22.42 8.99 -6.00
CA GLY A 328 23.58 9.86 -6.23
C GLY A 328 23.25 11.19 -6.91
N ALA A 329 21.97 11.46 -7.22
CA ALA A 329 21.56 12.69 -7.89
C ALA A 329 21.84 13.92 -7.00
N PRO A 330 22.20 15.09 -7.58
CA PRO A 330 22.42 16.30 -6.81
C PRO A 330 21.12 16.85 -6.20
N GLU A 331 19.96 16.58 -6.81
CA GLU A 331 18.68 17.05 -6.32
C GLU A 331 18.18 16.24 -5.11
N ASP A 332 18.08 16.89 -3.94
CA ASP A 332 17.63 16.25 -2.68
C ASP A 332 16.26 15.58 -2.82
N ARG A 333 15.31 16.21 -3.51
CA ARG A 333 13.95 15.65 -3.71
C ARG A 333 13.98 14.33 -4.48
N LEU A 334 14.80 14.23 -5.53
CA LEU A 334 14.91 13.02 -6.34
C LEU A 334 15.58 11.90 -5.54
N ARG A 335 16.64 12.24 -4.79
CA ARG A 335 17.33 11.32 -3.89
C ARG A 335 16.37 10.76 -2.83
N ASP A 336 15.63 11.63 -2.15
CA ASP A 336 14.70 11.24 -1.09
C ASP A 336 13.56 10.37 -1.63
N ALA A 337 13.03 10.71 -2.81
CA ALA A 337 12.03 9.89 -3.49
C ALA A 337 12.57 8.48 -3.80
N ALA A 338 13.78 8.38 -4.36
CA ALA A 338 14.39 7.11 -4.71
C ALA A 338 14.62 6.23 -3.47
N VAL A 339 15.20 6.81 -2.42
CA VAL A 339 15.41 6.12 -1.14
C VAL A 339 14.08 5.67 -0.53
N SER A 340 13.04 6.51 -0.59
CA SER A 340 11.71 6.15 -0.07
C SER A 340 11.13 4.91 -0.75
N VAL A 341 11.34 4.75 -2.07
CA VAL A 341 10.89 3.55 -2.80
C VAL A 341 11.76 2.35 -2.43
N LEU A 342 13.09 2.51 -2.40
CA LEU A 342 14.03 1.42 -2.15
C LEU A 342 13.89 0.79 -0.76
N VAL A 343 13.53 1.58 0.28
CA VAL A 343 13.32 1.10 1.66
C VAL A 343 12.28 -0.03 1.76
N ASP A 344 11.29 -0.03 0.87
CA ASP A 344 10.18 -0.98 0.88
C ASP A 344 10.41 -2.22 0.02
N LEU A 345 11.50 -2.25 -0.76
CA LEU A 345 11.82 -3.37 -1.64
C LEU A 345 12.53 -4.52 -0.91
N PHE A 346 13.08 -4.28 0.28
CA PHE A 346 13.88 -5.26 1.03
C PHE A 346 14.95 -5.91 0.14
N HIS A 347 14.99 -7.24 0.07
CA HIS A 347 15.94 -7.97 -0.75
C HIS A 347 15.82 -7.68 -2.26
N LEU A 348 14.67 -7.22 -2.74
CA LEU A 348 14.54 -6.77 -4.14
C LEU A 348 15.33 -5.49 -4.42
N ALA A 349 15.74 -4.74 -3.38
CA ALA A 349 16.58 -3.55 -3.52
C ALA A 349 18.07 -3.89 -3.77
N ALA A 350 18.48 -5.16 -3.75
CA ALA A 350 19.88 -5.55 -3.94
C ALA A 350 20.56 -4.95 -5.19
N PRO A 351 19.90 -4.80 -6.36
CA PRO A 351 20.48 -4.13 -7.51
C PRO A 351 20.82 -2.64 -7.30
N ALA A 352 20.23 -1.99 -6.29
CA ALA A 352 20.49 -0.60 -5.92
C ALA A 352 21.61 -0.43 -4.87
N ALA A 353 22.22 -1.53 -4.42
CA ALA A 353 23.10 -1.52 -3.26
C ALA A 353 24.33 -0.61 -3.42
N ASP A 354 24.91 -0.49 -4.61
CA ASP A 354 26.06 0.38 -4.84
C ASP A 354 25.70 1.87 -4.69
N GLY A 355 24.55 2.29 -5.23
CA GLY A 355 24.06 3.66 -5.06
C GLY A 355 23.73 3.98 -3.59
N LEU A 356 23.12 3.02 -2.89
CA LEU A 356 22.83 3.15 -1.46
C LEU A 356 24.11 3.19 -0.60
N ALA A 357 25.08 2.33 -0.88
CA ALA A 357 26.36 2.30 -0.15
C ALA A 357 27.17 3.58 -0.36
N ALA A 358 27.21 4.11 -1.59
CA ALA A 358 27.84 5.40 -1.88
C ALA A 358 27.16 6.56 -1.12
N LEU A 359 25.81 6.56 -1.06
CA LEU A 359 25.07 7.56 -0.30
C LEU A 359 25.31 7.44 1.21
N VAL A 360 25.26 6.23 1.76
CA VAL A 360 25.56 5.97 3.18
C VAL A 360 26.97 6.44 3.55
N THR A 361 27.95 6.20 2.69
CA THR A 361 29.35 6.61 2.93
C THR A 361 29.52 8.13 2.86
N SER A 362 28.87 8.79 1.91
CA SER A 362 29.05 10.24 1.68
C SER A 362 28.20 11.13 2.60
N ARG A 363 27.13 10.59 3.20
CA ARG A 363 26.18 11.35 4.03
C ARG A 363 25.92 10.70 5.40
N PRO A 364 26.90 10.77 6.34
CA PRO A 364 26.70 10.30 7.72
C PRO A 364 25.55 10.99 8.47
N ASP A 365 25.19 12.21 8.07
CA ASP A 365 24.04 12.95 8.58
C ASP A 365 22.70 12.25 8.32
N LEU A 366 22.65 11.32 7.36
CA LEU A 366 21.47 10.55 7.00
C LEU A 366 21.40 9.16 7.65
N TRP A 367 22.31 8.80 8.57
CA TRP A 367 22.30 7.48 9.20
C TRP A 367 21.18 7.30 10.22
N VAL A 368 20.83 8.38 10.93
CA VAL A 368 19.77 8.40 11.95
C VAL A 368 18.80 9.51 11.63
N ARG A 369 17.51 9.17 11.57
CA ARG A 369 16.43 10.13 11.38
C ARG A 369 15.76 10.43 12.73
N SER A 370 15.83 11.69 13.12
CA SER A 370 15.11 12.22 14.28
C SER A 370 13.76 12.79 13.85
N TRP A 371 12.77 12.68 14.73
CA TRP A 371 11.41 13.16 14.51
C TRP A 371 11.06 14.21 15.57
N GLU A 372 10.34 15.28 15.19
CA GLU A 372 9.91 16.34 16.14
C GLU A 372 9.13 15.78 17.34
N ARG A 373 8.32 14.74 17.07
CA ARG A 373 7.59 13.96 18.06
C ARG A 373 7.75 12.48 17.71
N GLY A 374 8.77 11.82 18.27
CA GLY A 374 8.97 10.39 18.03
C GLY A 374 10.35 9.89 18.45
N VAL A 375 10.48 8.57 18.52
CA VAL A 375 11.76 7.90 18.75
C VAL A 375 12.60 7.93 17.48
N PRO A 376 13.93 8.18 17.58
CA PRO A 376 14.81 8.14 16.41
C PRO A 376 14.78 6.77 15.71
N THR A 377 14.82 6.79 14.38
CA THR A 377 14.85 5.60 13.53
C THR A 377 16.09 5.59 12.64
N LEU A 378 16.46 4.44 12.08
CA LEU A 378 17.48 4.38 11.04
C LEU A 378 17.04 5.27 9.88
N GLY A 379 17.98 6.05 9.35
CA GLY A 379 17.73 6.85 8.17
C GLY A 379 17.54 5.98 6.94
N GLY A 380 16.79 6.50 5.97
CA GLY A 380 16.33 5.75 4.79
C GLY A 380 17.46 5.00 4.04
N PRO A 381 18.60 5.63 3.72
CA PRO A 381 19.66 4.98 2.94
C PRO A 381 20.25 3.76 3.64
N LEU A 382 20.64 3.92 4.92
CA LEU A 382 21.22 2.84 5.72
C LEU A 382 20.20 1.72 5.95
N LYS A 383 18.94 2.09 6.19
CA LYS A 383 17.83 1.14 6.34
C LYS A 383 17.60 0.32 5.07
N ALA A 384 17.59 0.95 3.90
CA ALA A 384 17.43 0.26 2.61
C ALA A 384 18.60 -0.70 2.34
N LEU A 385 19.85 -0.25 2.54
CA LEU A 385 21.06 -1.06 2.34
C LEU A 385 21.09 -2.29 3.28
N ALA A 386 20.74 -2.11 4.55
CA ALA A 386 20.69 -3.22 5.48
C ALA A 386 19.53 -4.20 5.16
N ARG A 387 18.36 -3.69 4.76
CA ARG A 387 17.20 -4.52 4.36
C ARG A 387 17.40 -5.26 3.04
N SER A 388 18.27 -4.76 2.15
CA SER A 388 18.66 -5.52 0.96
C SER A 388 19.57 -6.71 1.30
N GLY A 389 20.12 -6.74 2.51
CA GLY A 389 21.07 -7.76 2.96
C GLY A 389 22.51 -7.46 2.55
N ASP A 390 22.86 -6.19 2.29
CA ASP A 390 24.22 -5.83 1.88
C ASP A 390 25.15 -5.66 3.10
N PRO A 391 26.27 -6.42 3.18
CA PRO A 391 27.15 -6.43 4.35
C PRO A 391 27.87 -5.09 4.59
N ARG A 392 27.92 -4.17 3.60
CA ARG A 392 28.52 -2.84 3.78
C ARG A 392 27.76 -1.99 4.81
N ALA A 393 26.52 -2.35 5.15
CA ALA A 393 25.78 -1.71 6.24
C ALA A 393 26.33 -2.05 7.64
N VAL A 394 27.00 -3.19 7.81
CA VAL A 394 27.47 -3.70 9.12
C VAL A 394 28.42 -2.72 9.82
N PRO A 395 29.53 -2.24 9.22
CA PRO A 395 30.41 -1.28 9.89
C PRO A 395 29.69 0.01 10.29
N VAL A 396 28.78 0.50 9.44
CA VAL A 396 28.01 1.72 9.72
C VAL A 396 27.02 1.51 10.87
N LEU A 397 26.35 0.36 10.93
CA LEU A 397 25.48 0.00 12.05
C LEU A 397 26.25 -0.14 13.37
N ALA A 398 27.51 -0.60 13.32
CA ALA A 398 28.38 -0.64 14.48
C ALA A 398 28.72 0.77 15.00
N GLU A 399 28.95 1.73 14.09
CA GLU A 399 29.13 3.15 14.45
C GLU A 399 27.86 3.76 15.03
N VAL A 400 26.69 3.50 14.44
CA VAL A 400 25.40 3.94 14.99
C VAL A 400 25.16 3.37 16.39
N LEU A 401 25.49 2.11 16.64
CA LEU A 401 25.43 1.47 17.96
C LEU A 401 26.40 2.10 18.97
N ALA A 402 27.58 2.55 18.52
CA ALA A 402 28.55 3.27 19.35
C ALA A 402 28.13 4.72 19.62
N GLY A 403 27.25 5.29 18.79
CA GLY A 403 26.67 6.61 18.96
C GLY A 403 25.72 6.74 20.16
N PRO A 404 25.27 7.96 20.48
CA PRO A 404 24.48 8.24 21.68
C PRO A 404 23.07 7.65 21.64
N VAL A 405 22.52 7.48 20.43
CA VAL A 405 21.12 7.09 20.19
C VAL A 405 21.08 5.73 19.52
N VAL A 406 20.32 4.79 20.09
CA VAL A 406 19.98 3.51 19.45
C VAL A 406 18.65 3.67 18.72
N PRO A 407 18.61 3.52 17.38
CA PRO A 407 17.37 3.62 16.63
C PRO A 407 16.33 2.56 17.02
N ALA A 408 15.06 2.95 17.08
CA ALA A 408 13.97 2.10 17.53
C ALA A 408 13.67 0.90 16.61
N ASP A 409 13.97 1.03 15.31
CA ASP A 409 13.77 0.00 14.29
C ASP A 409 15.02 -0.84 14.00
N LEU A 410 16.12 -0.64 14.75
CA LEU A 410 17.39 -1.34 14.55
C LEU A 410 17.21 -2.87 14.55
N GLY A 411 16.53 -3.42 15.56
CA GLY A 411 16.34 -4.87 15.69
C GLY A 411 15.51 -5.49 14.57
N GLN A 412 14.63 -4.71 13.93
CA GLN A 412 13.83 -5.16 12.79
C GLN A 412 14.65 -5.16 11.49
N VAL A 413 15.73 -4.36 11.43
CA VAL A 413 16.56 -4.19 10.23
C VAL A 413 17.74 -5.17 10.23
N ILE A 414 18.41 -5.36 11.38
CA ILE A 414 19.60 -6.23 11.49
C ILE A 414 19.35 -7.65 10.99
N GLY A 415 18.16 -8.21 11.24
CA GLY A 415 17.83 -9.59 10.82
C GLY A 415 17.88 -9.82 9.30
N HIS A 416 17.82 -8.77 8.48
CA HIS A 416 17.90 -8.88 7.02
C HIS A 416 19.33 -9.08 6.49
N LEU A 417 20.35 -8.83 7.31
CA LEU A 417 21.75 -9.06 6.98
C LEU A 417 22.18 -10.52 7.18
N GLY A 418 21.32 -11.36 7.77
CA GLY A 418 21.63 -12.76 8.03
C GLY A 418 22.89 -12.93 8.87
N GLY A 419 23.75 -13.88 8.48
CA GLY A 419 25.00 -14.18 9.20
C GLY A 419 26.02 -13.04 9.20
N ASP A 420 25.98 -12.13 8.23
CA ASP A 420 26.93 -11.02 8.12
C ASP A 420 26.80 -10.01 9.27
N ALA A 421 25.66 -10.00 9.97
CA ALA A 421 25.46 -9.14 11.14
C ALA A 421 26.02 -9.70 12.45
N ALA A 422 26.56 -10.93 12.47
CA ALA A 422 27.16 -11.53 13.68
C ALA A 422 28.18 -10.61 14.39
N PRO A 423 29.04 -9.83 13.70
CA PRO A 423 29.97 -8.89 14.35
C PRO A 423 29.30 -7.77 15.16
N LEU A 424 28.00 -7.51 14.98
CA LEU A 424 27.26 -6.50 15.76
C LEU A 424 26.92 -6.98 17.17
N ALA A 425 26.88 -8.29 17.42
CA ALA A 425 26.38 -8.86 18.68
C ALA A 425 27.07 -8.29 19.94
N PRO A 426 28.42 -8.17 20.02
CA PRO A 426 29.07 -7.62 21.21
C PRO A 426 28.68 -6.16 21.49
N ALA A 427 28.52 -5.35 20.44
CA ALA A 427 28.09 -3.95 20.59
C ALA A 427 26.64 -3.86 21.08
N VAL A 428 25.74 -4.70 20.54
CA VAL A 428 24.33 -4.75 20.97
C VAL A 428 24.22 -5.21 22.43
N ARG A 429 24.97 -6.25 22.85
CA ARG A 429 25.03 -6.71 24.25
C ARG A 429 25.48 -5.60 25.19
N ARG A 430 26.59 -4.93 24.86
CA ARG A 430 27.11 -3.81 25.65
C ARG A 430 26.05 -2.73 25.86
N ARG A 431 25.36 -2.32 24.79
CA ARG A 431 24.29 -1.30 24.89
C ARG A 431 23.11 -1.78 25.72
N LEU A 432 22.75 -3.06 25.66
CA LEU A 432 21.69 -3.62 26.50
C LEU A 432 22.11 -3.63 27.98
N GLY A 433 23.38 -3.94 28.27
CA GLY A 433 23.97 -3.90 29.61
C GLY A 433 24.02 -2.50 30.24
N GLU A 434 24.14 -1.45 29.42
CA GLU A 434 24.20 -0.04 29.86
C GLU A 434 22.84 0.58 30.18
N ILE A 435 21.73 -0.07 29.81
CA ILE A 435 20.39 0.51 30.01
C ILE A 435 20.05 0.63 31.51
N PRO A 436 19.65 1.83 31.99
CA PRO A 436 19.07 2.00 33.32
C PRO A 436 17.77 1.22 33.47
N LEU A 437 17.55 0.57 34.61
CA LEU A 437 16.39 -0.33 34.84
C LEU A 437 15.28 0.31 35.66
N ASP A 438 15.53 1.50 36.20
CA ASP A 438 14.65 2.32 37.03
C ASP A 438 13.89 3.40 36.22
N SER A 439 14.03 3.40 34.89
CA SER A 439 13.44 4.42 34.01
C SER A 439 12.15 3.94 33.34
N PRO A 440 11.13 4.80 33.17
CA PRO A 440 9.96 4.46 32.35
C PRO A 440 10.31 4.21 30.87
N GLU A 441 11.47 4.67 30.40
CA GLU A 441 11.92 4.48 29.01
C GLU A 441 12.69 3.18 28.79
N THR A 442 12.97 2.41 29.86
CA THR A 442 13.73 1.15 29.79
C THR A 442 13.18 0.21 28.73
N SER A 443 11.85 0.03 28.69
CA SER A 443 11.17 -0.79 27.67
C SER A 443 11.49 -0.32 26.25
N ALA A 444 11.31 0.98 25.98
CA ALA A 444 11.51 1.54 24.64
C ALA A 444 12.97 1.41 24.15
N ARG A 445 13.94 1.50 25.07
CA ARG A 445 15.37 1.36 24.77
C ARG A 445 15.81 -0.10 24.65
N ALA A 446 15.21 -1.00 25.42
CA ALA A 446 15.59 -2.41 25.45
C ALA A 446 15.01 -3.20 24.25
N VAL A 447 13.78 -2.90 23.84
CA VAL A 447 13.07 -3.65 22.77
C VAL A 447 13.89 -3.76 21.47
N PRO A 448 14.51 -2.69 20.93
CA PRO A 448 15.29 -2.79 19.69
C PRO A 448 16.52 -3.70 19.85
N LEU A 449 17.20 -3.64 21.00
CA LEU A 449 18.42 -4.41 21.28
C LEU A 449 18.11 -5.89 21.54
N VAL A 450 17.09 -6.19 22.34
CA VAL A 450 16.64 -7.57 22.58
C VAL A 450 16.16 -8.22 21.27
N THR A 451 15.44 -7.46 20.44
CA THR A 451 15.01 -7.93 19.12
C THR A 451 16.21 -8.21 18.20
N ALA A 452 17.23 -7.34 18.21
CA ALA A 452 18.46 -7.56 17.45
C ALA A 452 19.21 -8.82 17.91
N LEU A 453 19.41 -9.02 19.22
CA LEU A 453 20.08 -10.22 19.76
C LEU A 453 19.31 -11.51 19.47
N THR A 454 17.98 -11.44 19.49
CA THR A 454 17.12 -12.56 19.08
C THR A 454 17.34 -12.90 17.61
N ALA A 455 17.37 -11.90 16.72
CA ALA A 455 17.61 -12.10 15.29
C ALA A 455 19.02 -12.64 14.98
N LEU A 456 20.02 -12.27 15.79
CA LEU A 456 21.39 -12.76 15.69
C LEU A 456 21.58 -14.17 16.30
N GLY A 457 20.61 -14.65 17.09
CA GLY A 457 20.76 -15.91 17.84
C GLY A 457 21.87 -15.87 18.89
N ASP A 458 22.15 -14.68 19.44
CA ASP A 458 23.32 -14.43 20.30
C ASP A 458 23.13 -14.95 21.73
N ARG A 459 23.44 -16.22 21.95
CA ARG A 459 23.29 -16.91 23.25
C ARG A 459 24.16 -16.31 24.37
N GLU A 460 25.21 -15.58 24.03
CA GLU A 460 26.05 -14.90 25.02
C GLU A 460 25.31 -13.74 25.72
N ALA A 461 24.17 -13.29 25.18
CA ALA A 461 23.37 -12.20 25.75
C ALA A 461 22.43 -12.59 26.90
N VAL A 462 22.44 -13.87 27.31
CA VAL A 462 21.59 -14.35 28.42
C VAL A 462 21.78 -13.50 29.69
N PRO A 463 23.00 -13.15 30.15
CA PRO A 463 23.17 -12.33 31.35
C PRO A 463 22.51 -10.96 31.24
N GLU A 464 22.63 -10.26 30.10
CA GLU A 464 22.04 -8.94 29.88
C GLU A 464 20.52 -8.99 29.80
N VAL A 465 19.95 -10.04 29.19
CA VAL A 465 18.50 -10.26 29.18
C VAL A 465 18.00 -10.61 30.58
N MET A 466 18.70 -11.47 31.33
CA MET A 466 18.33 -11.80 32.72
C MET A 466 18.46 -10.60 33.65
N ARG A 467 19.42 -9.70 33.40
CA ARG A 467 19.52 -8.42 34.13
C ARG A 467 18.26 -7.58 33.93
N LEU A 468 17.73 -7.50 32.71
CA LEU A 468 16.47 -6.80 32.41
C LEU A 468 15.28 -7.45 33.12
N VAL A 469 15.21 -8.78 33.15
CA VAL A 469 14.14 -9.53 33.82
C VAL A 469 14.12 -9.26 35.34
N HIS A 470 15.29 -9.31 36.00
CA HIS A 470 15.37 -9.20 37.46
C HIS A 470 15.37 -7.75 37.96
N GLY A 471 15.94 -6.81 37.19
CA GLY A 471 16.19 -5.46 37.68
C GLY A 471 15.03 -4.48 37.48
N ILE A 472 13.93 -4.88 36.84
CA ILE A 472 12.71 -4.06 36.76
C ILE A 472 11.93 -4.23 38.09
N PRO A 473 11.70 -3.16 38.87
CA PRO A 473 11.19 -3.24 40.24
C PRO A 473 9.83 -3.92 40.42
N VAL A 474 9.03 -4.01 39.34
CA VAL A 474 7.71 -4.67 39.36
C VAL A 474 7.67 -5.93 38.50
N GLY A 475 8.85 -6.46 38.15
CA GLY A 475 9.00 -7.62 37.29
C GLY A 475 8.45 -7.42 35.88
N LEU A 476 8.32 -8.52 35.13
CA LEU A 476 7.73 -8.54 33.80
C LEU A 476 6.20 -8.44 33.93
N ARG A 477 5.62 -7.27 33.60
CA ARG A 477 4.17 -7.10 33.54
C ARG A 477 3.67 -7.49 32.15
N PRO A 478 2.61 -8.30 32.01
CA PRO A 478 2.16 -8.79 30.71
C PRO A 478 1.85 -7.70 29.67
N ASP A 479 1.42 -6.51 30.12
CA ASP A 479 1.08 -5.39 29.24
C ASP A 479 2.31 -4.58 28.78
N ASP A 480 3.49 -4.83 29.35
CA ASP A 480 4.69 -4.08 29.01
C ASP A 480 5.24 -4.52 27.64
N ALA A 481 5.51 -3.52 26.78
CA ALA A 481 5.95 -3.74 25.40
C ALA A 481 7.23 -4.59 25.24
N HIS A 482 8.06 -4.70 26.28
CA HIS A 482 9.31 -5.46 26.25
C HIS A 482 9.17 -6.94 26.61
N VAL A 483 8.07 -7.37 27.26
CA VAL A 483 7.91 -8.76 27.73
C VAL A 483 7.89 -9.75 26.57
N GLY A 484 7.10 -9.47 25.53
CA GLY A 484 7.05 -10.31 24.34
C GLY A 484 8.42 -10.53 23.68
N PRO A 485 9.18 -9.46 23.37
CA PRO A 485 10.57 -9.56 22.90
C PRO A 485 11.50 -10.35 23.84
N VAL A 486 11.43 -10.15 25.15
CA VAL A 486 12.26 -10.87 26.13
C VAL A 486 11.96 -12.36 26.13
N LEU A 487 10.69 -12.75 26.19
CA LEU A 487 10.29 -14.17 26.16
C LEU A 487 10.73 -14.84 24.85
N ARG A 488 10.61 -14.13 23.72
CA ARG A 488 11.13 -14.61 22.43
C ARG A 488 12.64 -14.79 22.44
N ALA A 489 13.39 -13.86 23.02
CA ALA A 489 14.85 -13.95 23.11
C ALA A 489 15.28 -15.18 23.94
N LEU A 490 14.69 -15.35 25.12
CA LEU A 490 14.98 -16.47 26.02
C LEU A 490 14.71 -17.81 25.35
N GLY A 491 13.57 -17.94 24.66
CA GLY A 491 13.23 -19.13 23.88
C GLY A 491 14.21 -19.38 22.72
N ALA A 492 14.55 -18.33 21.95
CA ALA A 492 15.51 -18.44 20.84
C ALA A 492 16.93 -18.83 21.29
N PHE A 493 17.34 -18.46 22.51
CA PHE A 493 18.61 -18.88 23.10
C PHE A 493 18.59 -20.34 23.57
N GLY A 494 17.40 -20.92 23.73
CA GLY A 494 17.17 -22.32 24.05
C GLY A 494 17.87 -22.72 25.36
N PRO A 495 18.56 -23.88 25.42
CA PRO A 495 19.18 -24.38 26.64
C PRO A 495 20.24 -23.47 27.30
N ALA A 496 20.71 -22.42 26.61
CA ALA A 496 21.59 -21.42 27.21
C ALA A 496 20.85 -20.55 28.26
N ALA A 497 19.54 -20.39 28.13
CA ALA A 497 18.71 -19.56 29.00
C ALA A 497 18.05 -20.33 30.17
N ARG A 498 18.64 -21.46 30.62
CA ARG A 498 18.08 -22.27 31.72
C ARG A 498 17.87 -21.49 33.03
N GLU A 499 18.66 -20.46 33.27
CA GLU A 499 18.48 -19.58 34.44
C GLU A 499 17.10 -18.88 34.45
N ALA A 500 16.46 -18.72 33.28
CA ALA A 500 15.14 -18.12 33.16
C ALA A 500 13.98 -19.03 33.59
N ILE A 501 14.22 -20.33 33.80
CA ILE A 501 13.17 -21.32 34.11
C ILE A 501 12.23 -20.86 35.25
N PRO A 502 12.72 -20.40 36.42
CA PRO A 502 11.84 -19.97 37.51
C PRO A 502 10.92 -18.81 37.11
N VAL A 503 11.45 -17.86 36.33
CA VAL A 503 10.68 -16.71 35.83
C VAL A 503 9.64 -17.16 34.81
N LEU A 504 10.03 -18.02 33.86
CA LEU A 504 9.12 -18.55 32.85
C LEU A 504 7.96 -19.33 33.49
N ARG A 505 8.25 -20.14 34.52
CA ARG A 505 7.22 -20.85 35.31
C ARG A 505 6.27 -19.90 36.03
N GLY A 506 6.80 -18.82 36.62
CA GLY A 506 5.99 -17.78 37.27
C GLY A 506 5.04 -17.04 36.31
N LEU A 507 5.33 -17.04 35.01
CA LEU A 507 4.52 -16.37 33.99
C LEU A 507 3.48 -17.29 33.32
N LEU A 508 3.46 -18.59 33.63
CA LEU A 508 2.53 -19.55 33.03
C LEU A 508 1.06 -19.27 33.39
N ASP A 509 0.78 -18.52 34.46
CA ASP A 509 -0.57 -18.14 34.89
C ASP A 509 -0.90 -16.66 34.60
N SER A 510 -0.12 -16.01 33.73
CA SER A 510 -0.29 -14.60 33.35
C SER A 510 -0.98 -14.43 31.99
N ALA A 511 -1.27 -13.18 31.59
CA ALA A 511 -1.75 -12.90 30.22
C ALA A 511 -0.71 -13.23 29.13
N CYS A 512 0.55 -13.50 29.49
CA CYS A 512 1.60 -13.98 28.59
C CYS A 512 1.82 -15.50 28.64
N ALA A 513 0.89 -16.27 29.23
CA ALA A 513 1.01 -17.72 29.46
C ALA A 513 1.49 -18.52 28.23
N SER A 514 0.90 -18.31 27.06
CA SER A 514 1.30 -19.00 25.82
C SER A 514 2.73 -18.67 25.39
N ALA A 515 3.15 -17.39 25.51
CA ALA A 515 4.51 -16.97 25.16
C ALA A 515 5.56 -17.51 26.16
N ALA A 516 5.22 -17.53 27.45
CA ALA A 516 6.05 -18.12 28.50
C ALA A 516 6.17 -19.64 28.35
N ALA A 517 5.05 -20.32 28.06
CA ALA A 517 5.02 -21.75 27.76
C ALA A 517 5.90 -22.11 26.55
N ARG A 518 5.83 -21.31 25.46
CA ARG A 518 6.72 -21.48 24.31
C ARG A 518 8.18 -21.37 24.70
N ALA A 519 8.55 -20.29 25.39
CA ALA A 519 9.93 -20.08 25.80
C ALA A 519 10.43 -21.17 26.75
N LEU A 520 9.58 -21.62 27.70
CA LEU A 520 9.90 -22.69 28.62
C LEU A 520 10.17 -24.01 27.91
N TRP A 521 9.34 -24.36 26.93
CA TRP A 521 9.55 -25.54 26.09
C TRP A 521 10.83 -25.45 25.25
N GLU A 522 11.11 -24.29 24.63
CA GLU A 522 12.34 -24.09 23.85
C GLU A 522 13.61 -24.17 24.71
N VAL A 523 13.52 -23.84 26.01
CA VAL A 523 14.63 -23.91 26.98
C VAL A 523 14.80 -25.30 27.61
N GLU A 524 13.71 -25.93 28.07
CA GLU A 524 13.73 -27.22 28.79
C GLU A 524 13.64 -28.44 27.85
N GLY A 525 12.97 -28.30 26.70
CA GLY A 525 12.70 -29.40 25.77
C GLY A 525 11.56 -30.33 26.18
N ASP A 526 10.90 -30.09 27.32
CA ASP A 526 9.83 -30.94 27.85
C ASP A 526 8.44 -30.37 27.51
N ALA A 527 7.77 -31.00 26.54
CA ALA A 527 6.41 -30.64 26.15
C ALA A 527 5.37 -30.91 27.25
N SER A 528 5.59 -31.90 28.11
CA SER A 528 4.61 -32.34 29.11
C SER A 528 4.30 -31.26 30.16
N VAL A 529 5.28 -30.40 30.44
CA VAL A 529 5.16 -29.29 31.40
C VAL A 529 4.27 -28.16 30.85
N VAL A 530 4.30 -27.92 29.54
CA VAL A 530 3.65 -26.77 28.91
C VAL A 530 2.27 -27.11 28.32
N LEU A 531 2.02 -28.37 27.99
CA LEU A 531 0.74 -28.81 27.40
C LEU A 531 -0.48 -28.45 28.25
N PRO A 532 -0.50 -28.63 29.59
CA PRO A 532 -1.66 -28.25 30.40
C PRO A 532 -2.00 -26.76 30.30
N VAL A 533 -0.97 -25.91 30.24
CA VAL A 533 -1.11 -24.46 30.08
C VAL A 533 -1.70 -24.15 28.71
N LEU A 534 -1.14 -24.73 27.64
CA LEU A 534 -1.60 -24.48 26.27
C LEU A 534 -3.05 -24.97 26.06
N LEU A 535 -3.44 -26.11 26.63
CA LEU A 535 -4.82 -26.61 26.57
C LEU A 535 -5.80 -25.69 27.31
N ARG A 536 -5.39 -25.13 28.45
CA ARG A 536 -6.18 -24.12 29.17
C ARG A 536 -6.35 -22.85 28.34
N GLU A 537 -5.27 -22.33 27.75
CA GLU A 537 -5.31 -21.14 26.90
C GLU A 537 -6.13 -21.37 25.62
N LEU A 538 -6.12 -22.59 25.08
CA LEU A 538 -6.95 -22.99 23.93
C LEU A 538 -8.45 -22.98 24.25
N ALA A 539 -8.83 -23.12 25.52
CA ALA A 539 -10.20 -23.05 26.00
C ALA A 539 -10.62 -21.63 26.45
N ALA A 540 -9.75 -20.64 26.31
CA ALA A 540 -10.05 -19.26 26.71
C ALA A 540 -11.14 -18.61 25.82
N GLU A 541 -11.89 -17.66 26.39
CA GLU A 541 -12.91 -16.90 25.65
C GLU A 541 -12.28 -15.92 24.65
N GLU A 542 -11.06 -15.46 24.91
CA GLU A 542 -10.39 -14.49 24.05
C GLU A 542 -9.69 -15.12 22.84
N ALA A 543 -10.09 -14.69 21.64
CA ALA A 543 -9.53 -15.10 20.35
C ALA A 543 -7.99 -15.07 20.26
N HIS A 544 -7.38 -14.01 20.77
CA HIS A 544 -5.92 -13.83 20.71
C HIS A 544 -5.16 -14.85 21.58
N ARG A 545 -5.75 -15.30 22.70
CA ARG A 545 -5.18 -16.32 23.59
C ARG A 545 -5.26 -17.69 22.95
N ARG A 546 -6.44 -18.05 22.41
CA ARG A 546 -6.63 -19.31 21.66
C ARG A 546 -5.66 -19.43 20.50
N ARG A 547 -5.53 -18.35 19.70
CA ARG A 547 -4.59 -18.30 18.58
C ARG A 547 -3.14 -18.49 19.04
N SER A 548 -2.72 -17.76 20.08
CA SER A 548 -1.35 -17.86 20.61
C SER A 548 -1.05 -19.28 21.08
N ALA A 549 -1.99 -19.94 21.77
CA ALA A 549 -1.84 -21.32 22.20
C ALA A 549 -1.74 -22.29 21.01
N ALA A 550 -2.62 -22.15 20.03
CA ALA A 550 -2.61 -22.97 18.81
C ALA A 550 -1.32 -22.81 17.99
N GLU A 551 -0.74 -21.61 17.91
CA GLU A 551 0.58 -21.40 17.27
C GLU A 551 1.69 -22.19 17.98
N VAL A 552 1.69 -22.25 19.32
CA VAL A 552 2.69 -23.03 20.08
C VAL A 552 2.45 -24.53 19.93
N LEU A 553 1.21 -24.99 20.02
CA LEU A 553 0.83 -26.39 19.80
C LEU A 553 1.22 -26.86 18.39
N SER A 554 1.06 -26.01 17.38
CA SER A 554 1.53 -26.28 16.01
C SER A 554 3.04 -26.48 15.94
N ARG A 555 3.83 -25.72 16.70
CA ARG A 555 5.31 -25.88 16.75
C ARG A 555 5.75 -27.11 17.54
N LEU A 556 4.96 -27.56 18.52
CA LEU A 556 5.19 -28.81 19.25
C LEU A 556 5.01 -30.06 18.36
N GLY A 557 4.21 -29.96 17.29
CA GLY A 557 3.95 -31.05 16.36
C GLY A 557 3.34 -32.27 17.08
N PRO A 558 3.84 -33.50 16.83
CA PRO A 558 3.29 -34.72 17.44
C PRO A 558 3.24 -34.72 18.98
N ALA A 559 4.10 -33.94 19.65
CA ALA A 559 4.07 -33.81 21.09
C ALA A 559 2.76 -33.18 21.62
N ALA A 560 1.99 -32.50 20.77
CA ALA A 560 0.69 -31.91 21.09
C ALA A 560 -0.53 -32.82 20.80
N ALA A 561 -0.33 -34.15 20.76
CA ALA A 561 -1.39 -35.15 20.59
C ALA A 561 -2.67 -34.97 21.44
N PRO A 562 -2.65 -34.39 22.66
CA PRO A 562 -3.87 -34.15 23.44
C PRO A 562 -4.75 -32.97 22.97
N ALA A 563 -4.26 -32.10 22.08
CA ALA A 563 -4.95 -30.86 21.66
C ALA A 563 -5.99 -30.92 20.52
N PRO A 564 -6.19 -32.00 19.73
CA PRO A 564 -7.04 -31.97 18.53
C PRO A 564 -8.48 -31.50 18.75
N SER A 565 -9.12 -31.85 19.87
CA SER A 565 -10.52 -31.47 20.13
C SER A 565 -10.71 -29.95 20.30
N GLY A 566 -9.77 -29.28 20.97
CA GLY A 566 -9.78 -27.83 21.11
C GLY A 566 -9.52 -27.13 19.78
N LEU A 567 -8.59 -27.67 18.98
CA LEU A 567 -8.24 -27.12 17.67
C LEU A 567 -9.36 -27.30 16.64
N ARG A 568 -10.08 -28.43 16.65
CA ARG A 568 -11.25 -28.66 15.76
C ARG A 568 -12.39 -27.67 16.02
N ARG A 569 -12.60 -27.24 17.27
CA ARG A 569 -13.56 -26.16 17.55
C ARG A 569 -13.14 -24.82 16.94
N MET A 570 -11.83 -24.54 16.90
CA MET A 570 -11.32 -23.31 16.29
C MET A 570 -11.38 -23.31 14.77
N THR A 571 -11.42 -24.48 14.10
CA THR A 571 -11.59 -24.54 12.65
C THR A 571 -12.99 -24.08 12.20
N GLU A 572 -13.94 -23.97 13.12
CA GLU A 572 -15.30 -23.47 12.90
C GLU A 572 -15.48 -22.00 13.32
N ALA A 573 -14.41 -21.32 13.76
CA ALA A 573 -14.49 -19.92 14.21
C ALA A 573 -14.82 -18.94 13.07
N ASP A 574 -15.50 -17.84 13.41
CA ASP A 574 -15.83 -16.77 12.46
C ASP A 574 -14.56 -16.12 11.87
N TRP A 575 -13.53 -15.96 12.70
CA TRP A 575 -12.30 -15.28 12.31
C TRP A 575 -11.34 -16.22 11.56
N VAL A 576 -11.05 -15.90 10.30
CA VAL A 576 -10.21 -16.73 9.41
C VAL A 576 -8.84 -17.08 10.01
N TRP A 577 -8.22 -16.17 10.76
CA TRP A 577 -6.91 -16.43 11.35
C TRP A 577 -6.95 -17.53 12.42
N GLU A 578 -8.03 -17.63 13.20
CA GLU A 578 -8.21 -18.76 14.12
C GLU A 578 -8.35 -20.07 13.36
N ARG A 579 -9.17 -20.09 12.29
CA ARG A 579 -9.35 -21.28 11.45
C ARG A 579 -8.04 -21.76 10.85
N VAL A 580 -7.25 -20.85 10.26
CA VAL A 580 -5.97 -21.17 9.61
C VAL A 580 -4.93 -21.65 10.61
N THR A 581 -4.80 -20.96 11.76
CA THR A 581 -3.85 -21.38 12.80
C THR A 581 -4.22 -22.77 13.34
N ALA A 582 -5.49 -23.03 13.61
CA ALA A 582 -5.94 -24.32 14.12
C ALA A 582 -5.79 -25.45 13.10
N ALA A 583 -6.15 -25.19 11.83
CA ALA A 583 -5.92 -26.09 10.72
C ALA A 583 -4.44 -26.48 10.61
N CYS A 584 -3.55 -25.49 10.67
CA CYS A 584 -2.11 -25.71 10.65
C CYS A 584 -1.57 -26.47 11.87
N ALA A 585 -2.16 -26.28 13.05
CA ALA A 585 -1.82 -27.05 14.23
C ALA A 585 -2.24 -28.52 14.09
N LEU A 586 -3.49 -28.78 13.71
CA LEU A 586 -4.00 -30.14 13.47
C LEU A 586 -3.16 -30.87 12.44
N TRP A 587 -2.87 -30.21 11.31
CA TRP A 587 -2.07 -30.78 10.23
C TRP A 587 -0.69 -31.28 10.68
N ARG A 588 -0.03 -30.57 11.60
CA ARG A 588 1.30 -30.94 12.10
C ARG A 588 1.26 -31.96 13.23
N ILE A 589 0.21 -31.96 14.04
CA ILE A 589 0.01 -32.93 15.13
C ILE A 589 -0.26 -34.32 14.55
N ASP A 590 -1.11 -34.40 13.53
CA ASP A 590 -1.53 -35.67 12.91
C ASP A 590 -0.44 -36.32 12.04
N GLY A 591 0.59 -35.56 11.65
CA GLY A 591 1.87 -36.07 11.14
C GLY A 591 1.80 -36.83 9.81
N TYR A 592 1.85 -36.13 8.68
CA TYR A 592 2.14 -36.77 7.38
C TYR A 592 3.60 -36.56 6.96
N GLY A 593 4.52 -37.26 7.65
CA GLY A 593 5.95 -37.26 7.37
C GLY A 593 6.61 -38.59 7.72
N GLU A 594 7.00 -39.34 6.68
CA GLU A 594 7.94 -40.48 6.67
C GLU A 594 7.56 -41.84 7.32
N TYR A 595 6.75 -41.93 8.38
CA TYR A 595 6.42 -43.22 9.04
C TYR A 595 4.98 -43.74 8.86
N GLY A 596 4.13 -43.01 8.14
CA GLY A 596 2.68 -43.28 8.06
C GLY A 596 2.23 -44.47 7.19
N ARG A 597 3.15 -45.25 6.60
CA ARG A 597 2.75 -46.45 5.81
C ARG A 597 2.60 -47.72 6.62
N ASP A 598 3.24 -47.84 7.80
CA ASP A 598 3.27 -49.10 8.55
C ASP A 598 2.35 -49.14 9.79
N VAL A 599 1.69 -48.04 10.15
CA VAL A 599 0.78 -47.99 11.33
C VAL A 599 -0.70 -48.07 10.96
N ALA A 600 -1.03 -48.51 9.74
CA ALA A 600 -2.41 -48.77 9.28
C ALA A 600 -3.09 -49.97 9.99
N HIS A 601 -2.65 -50.37 11.19
CA HIS A 601 -3.18 -51.52 11.92
C HIS A 601 -3.80 -51.17 13.28
N HIS A 602 -3.85 -49.90 13.69
CA HIS A 602 -4.53 -49.49 14.93
C HIS A 602 -5.55 -48.38 14.66
N GLY A 603 -6.64 -48.72 13.97
CA GLY A 603 -7.99 -48.12 14.14
C GLY A 603 -8.14 -46.61 14.32
N TYR A 604 -7.21 -45.80 13.81
CA TYR A 604 -7.28 -44.35 13.79
C TYR A 604 -7.38 -43.97 12.32
N ASP A 605 -8.61 -43.75 11.85
CA ASP A 605 -8.82 -43.11 10.54
C ASP A 605 -8.10 -41.76 10.59
N GLY A 606 -7.09 -41.60 9.74
CA GLY A 606 -6.29 -40.38 9.63
C GLY A 606 -7.16 -39.24 9.09
N ASP A 607 -7.86 -38.57 10.00
CA ASP A 607 -8.91 -37.60 9.75
C ASP A 607 -8.31 -36.23 9.36
N THR A 608 -7.54 -36.21 8.27
CA THR A 608 -6.94 -35.05 7.57
C THR A 608 -7.93 -34.39 6.59
N GLU A 609 -8.99 -35.11 6.25
CA GLU A 609 -10.09 -34.68 5.38
C GLU A 609 -10.82 -33.39 5.83
N PRO A 610 -11.00 -33.07 7.14
CA PRO A 610 -11.65 -31.83 7.56
C PRO A 610 -10.76 -30.57 7.50
N VAL A 611 -9.42 -30.71 7.43
CA VAL A 611 -8.49 -29.57 7.48
C VAL A 611 -8.18 -28.98 6.10
N LEU A 612 -8.09 -29.84 5.07
CA LEU A 612 -7.84 -29.40 3.69
C LEU A 612 -8.86 -28.38 3.16
N PRO A 613 -10.18 -28.57 3.36
CA PRO A 613 -11.18 -27.59 2.95
C PRO A 613 -10.96 -26.22 3.60
N VAL A 614 -10.57 -26.19 4.87
CA VAL A 614 -10.32 -24.94 5.62
C VAL A 614 -9.12 -24.19 5.02
N LEU A 615 -8.01 -24.88 4.78
CA LEU A 615 -6.80 -24.26 4.20
C LEU A 615 -7.05 -23.78 2.77
N ARG A 616 -7.77 -24.57 1.95
CA ARG A 616 -8.13 -24.21 0.57
C ARG A 616 -9.09 -23.02 0.53
N ALA A 617 -10.13 -23.00 1.36
CA ALA A 617 -11.05 -21.88 1.47
C ALA A 617 -10.31 -20.61 1.91
N ALA A 618 -9.49 -20.69 2.96
CA ALA A 618 -8.70 -19.57 3.44
C ALA A 618 -7.74 -19.02 2.36
N TRP A 619 -7.05 -19.90 1.61
CA TRP A 619 -6.17 -19.48 0.52
C TRP A 619 -6.91 -18.71 -0.58
N THR A 620 -8.07 -19.22 -0.98
CA THR A 620 -8.87 -18.66 -2.09
C THR A 620 -9.56 -17.37 -1.69
N GLU A 621 -10.19 -17.34 -0.51
CA GLU A 621 -11.05 -16.23 -0.06
C GLU A 621 -10.28 -15.11 0.64
N HIS A 622 -9.11 -15.40 1.23
CA HIS A 622 -8.38 -14.47 2.08
C HIS A 622 -6.88 -14.40 1.71
N PRO A 623 -6.48 -13.51 0.78
CA PRO A 623 -5.09 -13.43 0.32
C PRO A 623 -4.05 -13.27 1.43
N HIS A 624 -4.38 -12.56 2.51
CA HIS A 624 -3.48 -12.37 3.66
C HIS A 624 -3.07 -13.67 4.38
N THR A 625 -3.84 -14.75 4.28
CA THR A 625 -3.54 -16.01 4.96
C THR A 625 -2.63 -16.93 4.14
N ARG A 626 -2.45 -16.67 2.84
CA ARG A 626 -1.65 -17.53 1.94
C ARG A 626 -0.22 -17.76 2.44
N GLY A 627 0.44 -16.70 2.94
CA GLY A 627 1.78 -16.81 3.53
C GLY A 627 1.83 -17.79 4.70
N ALA A 628 0.89 -17.68 5.64
CA ALA A 628 0.82 -18.56 6.81
C ALA A 628 0.52 -20.02 6.41
N VAL A 629 -0.37 -20.23 5.44
CA VAL A 629 -0.66 -21.56 4.89
C VAL A 629 0.59 -22.15 4.22
N ALA A 630 1.30 -21.37 3.38
CA ALA A 630 2.50 -21.83 2.71
C ALA A 630 3.64 -22.19 3.70
N GLU A 631 3.89 -21.36 4.71
CA GLU A 631 4.87 -21.62 5.76
C GLU A 631 4.52 -22.90 6.54
N CYS A 632 3.25 -23.07 6.86
CA CYS A 632 2.72 -24.26 7.52
C CYS A 632 2.92 -25.54 6.71
N LEU A 633 2.73 -25.49 5.38
CA LEU A 633 3.04 -26.60 4.49
C LEU A 633 4.54 -26.88 4.40
N VAL A 634 5.39 -25.84 4.35
CA VAL A 634 6.86 -25.99 4.29
C VAL A 634 7.37 -26.73 5.52
N GLU A 635 6.86 -26.42 6.71
CA GLU A 635 7.24 -27.09 7.95
C GLU A 635 6.72 -28.53 8.04
N ALA A 636 5.58 -28.83 7.41
CA ALA A 636 5.01 -30.19 7.37
C ALA A 636 5.70 -31.13 6.35
N GLY A 637 6.39 -30.55 5.36
CA GLY A 637 7.17 -31.28 4.35
C GLY A 637 6.47 -31.46 2.99
N PRO A 638 7.20 -31.87 1.93
CA PRO A 638 6.70 -31.82 0.55
C PRO A 638 5.47 -32.70 0.26
N SER A 639 5.36 -33.87 0.91
CA SER A 639 4.22 -34.77 0.75
C SER A 639 2.90 -34.15 1.21
N ALA A 640 2.95 -33.24 2.18
CA ALA A 640 1.79 -32.52 2.70
C ALA A 640 1.24 -31.47 1.71
N ALA A 641 2.07 -30.98 0.78
CA ALA A 641 1.65 -29.97 -0.19
C ALA A 641 0.95 -30.54 -1.43
N ALA A 642 1.00 -31.86 -1.66
CA ALA A 642 0.43 -32.50 -2.84
C ALA A 642 -1.07 -32.17 -3.07
N PRO A 643 -1.95 -32.13 -2.05
CA PRO A 643 -3.38 -31.81 -2.24
C PRO A 643 -3.67 -30.33 -2.55
N LEU A 644 -2.69 -29.43 -2.37
CA LEU A 644 -2.81 -27.98 -2.62
C LEU A 644 -1.86 -27.51 -3.73
N ARG A 645 -1.24 -28.44 -4.47
CA ARG A 645 -0.24 -28.16 -5.50
C ARG A 645 -0.77 -27.21 -6.57
N ASP A 646 -2.03 -27.36 -6.97
CA ASP A 646 -2.73 -26.50 -7.92
C ASP A 646 -2.73 -25.03 -7.48
N LEU A 647 -2.93 -24.77 -6.18
CA LEU A 647 -2.91 -23.42 -5.63
C LEU A 647 -1.52 -22.81 -5.64
N LEU A 648 -0.49 -23.61 -5.35
CA LEU A 648 0.91 -23.17 -5.36
C LEU A 648 1.39 -22.84 -6.78
N GLU A 649 1.06 -23.68 -7.76
CA GLU A 649 1.39 -23.46 -9.16
C GLU A 649 0.65 -22.22 -9.70
N THR A 650 -0.65 -22.07 -9.36
CA THR A 650 -1.43 -20.88 -9.69
C THR A 650 -0.80 -19.63 -9.09
N GLU A 651 -0.41 -19.68 -7.81
CA GLU A 651 0.21 -18.54 -7.12
C GLU A 651 1.55 -18.16 -7.75
N LEU A 652 2.40 -19.11 -8.14
CA LEU A 652 3.66 -18.80 -8.82
C LEU A 652 3.48 -18.24 -10.23
N SER A 653 2.39 -18.62 -10.91
CA SER A 653 2.07 -18.14 -12.26
C SER A 653 1.34 -16.79 -12.27
N ALA A 654 0.80 -16.36 -11.12
CA ALA A 654 0.06 -15.12 -11.03
C ALA A 654 0.97 -13.91 -11.27
N PRO A 655 0.66 -13.03 -12.24
CA PRO A 655 1.50 -11.87 -12.58
C PRO A 655 1.42 -10.75 -11.54
N ARG A 656 0.36 -10.73 -10.72
CA ARG A 656 0.17 -9.74 -9.66
C ARG A 656 0.61 -10.30 -8.31
N ARG A 657 1.11 -9.41 -7.44
CA ARG A 657 1.41 -9.74 -6.04
C ARG A 657 0.11 -10.00 -5.29
N HIS A 658 0.14 -10.95 -4.34
CA HIS A 658 -1.07 -11.46 -3.70
C HIS A 658 -1.86 -10.40 -2.88
N LEU A 659 -1.26 -9.26 -2.52
CA LEU A 659 -1.91 -8.19 -1.76
C LEU A 659 -2.20 -6.91 -2.58
N ALA A 660 -1.96 -6.92 -3.89
CA ALA A 660 -2.02 -5.74 -4.75
C ALA A 660 -3.40 -5.05 -4.81
N LEU A 661 -4.50 -5.78 -4.58
CA LEU A 661 -5.88 -5.29 -4.72
C LEU A 661 -6.47 -4.70 -3.42
N LEU A 662 -5.75 -4.78 -2.30
CA LEU A 662 -6.27 -4.33 -1.02
C LEU A 662 -5.95 -2.85 -0.87
N ARG A 663 -6.98 -1.98 -0.91
CA ARG A 663 -6.84 -0.53 -0.74
C ARG A 663 -6.04 -0.22 0.53
N GLY A 664 -4.79 0.18 0.37
CA GLY A 664 -3.92 0.58 1.48
C GLY A 664 -2.47 0.17 1.26
N TYR A 665 -1.55 1.09 1.47
CA TYR A 665 -0.12 0.80 1.44
C TYR A 665 0.34 0.25 2.79
N ARG A 666 0.95 -0.95 2.79
CA ARG A 666 1.75 -1.43 3.92
C ARG A 666 3.17 -1.71 3.43
N GLY A 667 4.16 -1.08 4.05
CA GLY A 667 5.57 -1.18 3.67
C GLY A 667 6.23 -2.57 3.85
N HIS A 668 5.47 -3.66 3.99
CA HIS A 668 5.98 -5.04 4.07
C HIS A 668 5.33 -5.99 3.05
N ASP A 669 4.44 -5.51 2.20
CA ASP A 669 3.66 -6.38 1.31
C ASP A 669 4.55 -7.08 0.26
N ILE A 670 5.55 -6.36 -0.28
CA ILE A 670 6.56 -6.94 -1.17
C ILE A 670 7.34 -8.05 -0.46
N LEU A 671 7.83 -7.82 0.76
CA LEU A 671 8.56 -8.83 1.53
C LEU A 671 7.71 -10.08 1.78
N LYS A 672 6.43 -9.90 2.13
CA LYS A 672 5.50 -11.02 2.35
C LYS A 672 5.27 -11.81 1.06
N ASP A 673 5.13 -11.12 -0.07
CA ASP A 673 4.97 -11.75 -1.37
C ASP A 673 6.20 -12.56 -1.76
N GLU A 674 7.41 -12.00 -1.61
CA GLU A 674 8.65 -12.73 -1.87
C GLU A 674 8.84 -13.95 -0.94
N ARG A 675 8.40 -13.85 0.33
CA ARG A 675 8.40 -15.01 1.24
C ARG A 675 7.42 -16.08 0.80
N LEU A 676 6.20 -15.72 0.41
CA LEU A 676 5.19 -16.63 -0.14
C LEU A 676 5.72 -17.36 -1.37
N LEU A 677 6.30 -16.62 -2.33
CA LEU A 677 6.87 -17.20 -3.55
C LEU A 677 8.02 -18.16 -3.23
N ARG A 678 8.92 -17.82 -2.30
CA ARG A 678 9.98 -18.73 -1.85
C ARG A 678 9.42 -20.00 -1.23
N ALA A 679 8.41 -19.89 -0.36
CA ALA A 679 7.76 -21.05 0.25
C ALA A 679 7.10 -21.95 -0.82
N CYS A 680 6.35 -21.37 -1.77
CA CYS A 680 5.72 -22.12 -2.86
C CYS A 680 6.76 -22.85 -3.73
N ARG A 681 7.87 -22.19 -4.10
CA ARG A 681 8.96 -22.82 -4.88
C ARG A 681 9.60 -23.98 -4.12
N LYS A 682 9.86 -23.80 -2.82
CA LYS A 682 10.45 -24.85 -1.97
C LYS A 682 9.55 -26.10 -1.94
N LEU A 683 8.25 -25.89 -1.72
CA LEU A 683 7.25 -26.97 -1.70
C LEU A 683 7.16 -27.75 -3.02
N LEU A 684 7.19 -27.05 -4.15
CA LEU A 684 7.09 -27.71 -5.47
C LEU A 684 8.37 -28.43 -5.89
N ARG A 685 9.54 -28.01 -5.39
CA ARG A 685 10.82 -28.68 -5.64
C ARG A 685 11.08 -29.89 -4.74
N GLY A 686 10.34 -29.99 -3.63
CA GLY A 686 10.56 -31.03 -2.62
C GLY A 686 11.81 -30.80 -1.76
N GLU A 687 12.22 -29.54 -1.60
CA GLU A 687 13.40 -29.08 -0.84
C GLU A 687 13.08 -28.73 0.62
#